data_AF-A0A970P3N5-F1
#
_entry.id   AF-A0A970P3N5-F1
#
_cell.length_a   1.000
_cell.length_b   1.000
_cell.length_c   1.000
_cell.angle_alpha   90.00
_cell.angle_beta   90.00
_cell.angle_gamma   90.00
#
_symmetry.space_group_name_H-M   'P 1'
#
loop_
_entity.id
_entity.type
_entity.pdbx_description
1 polymer ?
#
loop_
_entity_poly.entity_id
_entity_poly.type
_entity_poly.pdbx_seq_one_letter_code
_entity_poly.pdbx_strand_id
1 'polypeptide(L)'
;LFLVNCTQKTGVSDEGVFGDSLYLANVPPQPGEETWKFIDDLKSPMWIKHDWKPATAGEEQADLSQGITIKKNFPDPEGRLQTAWDDLNAFLSAGGVSPGDGKYIIESVSASGFAEEEFRLDIGKDKCRILAGDTEGIRRGIFHLEDEMQRLRAPLLPVGTIEKKPVILRRISRCFFGPIKRPPAMRDELMDNVDYYPENYLNRLAHEGVNGLWLTIEFRDLVATKYTPDAGKDAAKRLAKLKQTADKCLKYGIKTYIFCIEPRAWEANDPVLKNHPELDGHSRGNSHLFCPLSKTADDYLYESVNKIFKAVPELGGIINITHGERATTCLSAVSSFSDHEGRINCPRCKDKEPWEILHASLSAMQRGMKDVNPDAEFISWLYMPQPQRFYPGDVYKLGKWVYDLPVHTPEGVVLQFNFESGVEIEVFGKKLIGGDYWISKPGPSDRFEDIANIAKEHGTLMSAKIQTGTSHEVATVPFVPVPSLLFQKFSAMQELGVSHTMLCWYFGNYPGLMNKSAGKLSLDDIPDNEKDFIRDLASIYWKDEDVSKVVEAWTHFSNGYENYPLTNHFQYYGPMHDGPVWPLLLKPADAPLTPTWQIGSSSTLKPWPPSGDRVGECIGGVLSLEEVVELSHRMTSSWDKGVQIFKEIEQNYSNDRERLLDIGVAKALGIQFRSGYNILNFYMLREKMFRMEGKERLDILKQLTDIIEEEIAMDEELLALCKNDSRLGFHSEAEGYKYFPEKIEWRMAELKKVLANDVPAVEKLIKKGKPLFPEYTGRRPEGAVANCIKTADVNLDGNIQLPSGLQWQELNEGKGNGQVQWASARDSKALYIWVTDKTEADKISDVRVKVEPKRLYPAAHFAFSKLNQSNAGDPVRNLGYSLVYTAGYREVEAEGQKYYVSRIPFSTLKLDPAQSEPIRVDVIAQKRGEGACSWRPNNPTTSRLVLGNDNPADLGWLVFN
;
A
#
# COMPACT_ATOMS: atom_id res chain seq x y z
N LEU A 1 -7.42 0.87 0.99
CA LEU A 1 -7.48 2.32 1.25
C LEU A 1 -8.84 2.88 0.80
N PHE A 2 -9.77 3.13 1.72
CA PHE A 2 -11.07 3.75 1.38
C PHE A 2 -10.99 5.23 1.71
N LEU A 3 -11.04 6.08 0.68
CA LEU A 3 -11.34 7.50 0.85
C LEU A 3 -12.78 7.61 1.34
N VAL A 4 -12.96 7.68 2.65
CA VAL A 4 -14.22 8.13 3.22
C VAL A 4 -14.50 9.52 2.64
N ASN A 5 -15.68 9.67 2.03
CA ASN A 5 -16.17 10.88 1.39
C ASN A 5 -15.79 12.14 2.18
N CYS A 6 -15.03 13.05 1.58
CA CYS A 6 -14.80 14.41 2.12
C CYS A 6 -16.08 15.28 2.15
N THR A 7 -17.27 14.70 1.95
CA THR A 7 -18.57 15.39 1.97
C THR A 7 -19.58 14.81 2.96
N GLN A 8 -19.30 13.71 3.67
CA GLN A 8 -20.16 13.27 4.78
C GLN A 8 -19.68 13.82 6.12
N LYS A 9 -19.87 15.12 6.32
CA LYS A 9 -20.07 15.66 7.68
C LYS A 9 -21.46 15.23 8.17
N THR A 10 -21.59 14.00 8.62
CA THR A 10 -22.77 13.59 9.40
C THR A 10 -22.32 12.92 10.70
N GLY A 11 -22.19 13.75 11.73
CA GLY A 11 -22.51 13.36 13.11
C GLY A 11 -21.59 12.36 13.80
N VAL A 12 -20.27 12.41 13.60
CA VAL A 12 -19.34 11.82 14.58
C VAL A 12 -19.02 12.93 15.57
N SER A 13 -19.37 12.76 16.84
CA SER A 13 -18.99 13.68 17.91
C SER A 13 -17.47 13.87 17.91
N ASP A 14 -17.00 15.10 18.13
CA ASP A 14 -15.59 15.47 18.29
C ASP A 14 -14.92 14.83 19.54
N GLU A 15 -15.52 13.81 20.14
CA GLU A 15 -15.09 13.15 21.39
C GLU A 15 -14.08 12.01 21.17
N GLY A 16 -13.31 12.06 20.08
CA GLY A 16 -12.17 11.15 19.89
C GLY A 16 -11.04 11.49 20.87
N VAL A 17 -11.00 10.81 22.03
CA VAL A 17 -9.96 10.97 23.06
C VAL A 17 -8.62 10.44 22.52
N PHE A 18 -7.83 11.34 21.96
CA PHE A 18 -6.42 11.11 21.67
C PHE A 18 -5.49 11.88 22.61
N GLY A 19 -6.05 12.83 23.36
CA GLY A 19 -5.29 13.77 24.19
C GLY A 19 -4.50 13.14 25.33
N ASP A 20 -4.87 11.93 25.75
CA ASP A 20 -4.38 11.32 26.99
C ASP A 20 -3.75 9.92 26.79
N SER A 21 -3.26 9.59 25.59
CA SER A 21 -2.42 8.40 25.47
C SER A 21 -1.11 8.67 26.22
N LEU A 22 -0.88 7.97 27.33
CA LEU A 22 0.39 8.00 28.08
C LEU A 22 1.61 7.76 27.17
N TYR A 23 1.41 7.12 26.01
CA TYR A 23 2.44 6.81 25.02
C TYR A 23 2.78 7.96 24.07
N LEU A 24 2.04 9.07 24.07
CA LEU A 24 2.42 10.30 23.35
C LEU A 24 3.29 11.23 24.22
N ALA A 25 3.33 11.00 25.54
CA ALA A 25 4.11 11.83 26.43
C ALA A 25 5.61 11.73 26.10
N ASN A 26 6.24 12.88 25.81
CA ASN A 26 7.65 13.00 25.47
C ASN A 26 8.08 12.33 24.15
N VAL A 27 7.14 11.92 23.29
CA VAL A 27 7.49 11.53 21.92
C VAL A 27 7.95 12.78 21.18
N PRO A 28 9.14 12.76 20.54
CA PRO A 28 9.62 13.90 19.76
C PRO A 28 8.62 14.30 18.66
N PRO A 29 8.39 15.61 18.44
CA PRO A 29 7.51 16.07 17.37
C PRO A 29 8.11 15.70 16.00
N GLN A 30 7.25 15.61 14.99
CA GLN A 30 7.70 15.41 13.62
C GLN A 30 8.62 16.55 13.18
N PRO A 31 9.79 16.24 12.57
CA PRO A 31 10.65 17.27 12.01
C PRO A 31 9.98 17.95 10.82
N GLY A 32 10.30 19.21 10.57
CA GLY A 32 9.75 19.97 9.45
C GLY A 32 10.42 19.61 8.11
N GLU A 33 9.87 20.14 7.01
CA GLU A 33 10.35 19.89 5.64
C GLU A 33 11.80 20.36 5.42
N GLU A 34 12.32 21.27 6.26
CA GLU A 34 13.73 21.68 6.23
C GLU A 34 14.72 20.54 6.47
N THR A 35 14.23 19.41 7.02
CA THR A 35 15.00 18.19 7.26
C THR A 35 14.97 17.21 6.08
N TRP A 36 14.21 17.50 5.01
CA TRP A 36 14.15 16.68 3.79
C TRP A 36 15.37 16.91 2.91
N LYS A 37 16.57 16.65 3.44
CA LYS A 37 17.86 16.94 2.78
C LYS A 37 18.06 16.14 1.49
N PHE A 38 17.34 15.04 1.31
CA PHE A 38 17.33 14.28 0.07
C PHE A 38 16.83 15.12 -1.11
N ILE A 39 16.06 16.19 -0.88
CA ILE A 39 15.67 17.14 -1.94
C ILE A 39 16.90 17.87 -2.48
N ASP A 40 17.87 18.20 -1.63
CA ASP A 40 19.11 18.83 -2.05
C ASP A 40 19.98 17.83 -2.85
N ASP A 41 20.02 16.56 -2.44
CA ASP A 41 20.65 15.48 -3.22
C ASP A 41 19.98 15.31 -4.60
N LEU A 42 18.64 15.35 -4.66
CA LEU A 42 17.87 15.26 -5.91
C LEU A 42 18.04 16.48 -6.82
N LYS A 43 18.39 17.64 -6.27
CA LYS A 43 18.74 18.85 -7.03
C LYS A 43 20.19 18.86 -7.51
N SER A 44 21.06 18.14 -6.82
CA SER A 44 22.50 18.13 -7.08
C SER A 44 22.83 17.46 -8.42
N PRO A 45 23.88 17.90 -9.12
CA PRO A 45 24.32 17.29 -10.37
C PRO A 45 24.43 15.77 -10.26
N MET A 46 23.90 15.05 -11.25
CA MET A 46 23.99 13.59 -11.31
C MET A 46 25.44 13.11 -11.47
N TRP A 47 26.21 13.79 -12.33
CA TRP A 47 27.59 13.47 -12.63
C TRP A 47 28.54 14.50 -12.00
N ILE A 48 29.41 14.04 -11.11
CA ILE A 48 30.42 14.88 -10.45
C ILE A 48 31.82 14.35 -10.75
N LYS A 49 32.03 13.05 -10.56
CA LYS A 49 33.30 12.37 -10.81
C LYS A 49 33.07 10.88 -10.99
N HIS A 50 33.81 10.25 -11.90
CA HIS A 50 33.87 8.80 -12.03
C HIS A 50 35.13 8.23 -11.36
N ASP A 51 35.03 7.08 -10.71
CA ASP A 51 36.18 6.30 -10.18
C ASP A 51 36.72 5.35 -11.26
N TRP A 52 36.99 5.89 -12.46
CA TRP A 52 37.51 5.11 -13.57
C TRP A 52 39.00 4.80 -13.40
N LYS A 53 39.38 3.56 -13.67
CA LYS A 53 40.78 3.14 -13.70
C LYS A 53 41.37 3.47 -15.07
N PRO A 54 42.65 3.89 -15.17
CA PRO A 54 43.33 3.96 -16.46
C PRO A 54 43.27 2.60 -17.16
N ALA A 55 42.65 2.56 -18.34
CA ALA A 55 42.51 1.35 -19.15
C ALA A 55 43.09 1.60 -20.54
N THR A 56 43.70 0.58 -21.13
CA THR A 56 44.12 0.60 -22.54
C THR A 56 43.05 -0.12 -23.35
N ALA A 57 42.56 0.51 -24.41
CA ALA A 57 41.54 -0.11 -25.27
C ALA A 57 42.07 -1.40 -25.91
N GLY A 58 41.30 -2.48 -25.79
CA GLY A 58 41.56 -3.74 -26.50
C GLY A 58 41.25 -3.65 -28.01
N GLU A 59 41.52 -4.74 -28.73
CA GLU A 59 41.24 -4.84 -30.18
C GLU A 59 39.74 -4.67 -30.51
N GLU A 60 38.84 -4.98 -29.59
CA GLU A 60 37.38 -4.87 -29.76
C GLU A 60 36.77 -3.65 -29.06
N GLN A 61 37.59 -2.71 -28.57
CA GLN A 61 37.10 -1.52 -27.86
C GLN A 61 37.52 -0.24 -28.56
N ALA A 62 36.64 0.76 -28.60
CA ALA A 62 36.95 2.12 -28.98
C ALA A 62 37.53 2.87 -27.78
N ASP A 63 38.53 3.73 -28.02
CA ASP A 63 39.16 4.59 -27.01
C ASP A 63 38.65 6.03 -27.14
N LEU A 64 37.97 6.52 -26.11
CA LEU A 64 37.41 7.87 -26.06
C LEU A 64 38.25 8.79 -25.15
N SER A 65 39.34 8.29 -24.56
CA SER A 65 40.19 9.03 -23.60
C SER A 65 40.82 10.30 -24.18
N GLN A 66 41.00 10.36 -25.51
CA GLN A 66 41.58 11.51 -26.22
C GLN A 66 40.53 12.59 -26.58
N GLY A 67 39.42 12.62 -25.85
CA GLY A 67 38.33 13.56 -26.06
C GLY A 67 37.33 13.10 -27.12
N ILE A 68 36.14 13.72 -27.09
CA ILE A 68 35.03 13.41 -27.99
C ILE A 68 34.53 14.66 -28.71
N THR A 69 34.22 14.54 -30.00
CA THR A 69 33.45 15.54 -30.76
C THR A 69 32.02 15.05 -30.97
N ILE A 70 31.04 15.83 -30.47
CA ILE A 70 29.61 15.52 -30.59
C ILE A 70 29.03 16.22 -31.82
N LYS A 71 28.48 15.46 -32.76
CA LYS A 71 27.75 15.95 -33.94
C LYS A 71 26.25 15.73 -33.78
N LYS A 72 25.53 16.80 -33.43
CA LYS A 72 24.08 16.80 -33.20
C LYS A 72 23.31 16.87 -34.52
N ASN A 73 23.45 15.89 -35.42
CA ASN A 73 22.84 15.97 -36.77
C ASN A 73 21.36 15.56 -36.80
N PHE A 74 20.82 15.00 -35.71
CA PHE A 74 19.38 14.71 -35.60
C PHE A 74 18.55 16.01 -35.53
N PRO A 75 17.44 16.15 -36.28
CA PRO A 75 16.56 17.31 -36.21
C PRO A 75 15.85 17.43 -34.84
N ASP A 76 16.05 18.52 -34.13
CA ASP A 76 15.42 18.79 -32.83
C ASP A 76 14.96 20.26 -32.74
N PRO A 77 13.87 20.63 -33.46
CA PRO A 77 13.43 22.03 -33.56
C PRO A 77 12.94 22.60 -32.22
N GLU A 78 12.40 21.77 -31.32
CA GLU A 78 11.96 22.18 -29.99
C GLU A 78 13.08 22.15 -28.93
N GLY A 79 14.29 21.70 -29.29
CA GLY A 79 15.44 21.64 -28.39
C GLY A 79 15.29 20.64 -27.24
N ARG A 80 14.52 19.56 -27.43
CA ARG A 80 14.23 18.54 -26.40
C ARG A 80 15.47 17.75 -26.01
N LEU A 81 16.43 17.57 -26.91
CA LEU A 81 17.66 16.81 -26.65
C LEU A 81 18.73 17.62 -25.92
N GLN A 82 18.54 18.93 -25.74
CA GLN A 82 19.58 19.77 -25.14
C GLN A 82 20.01 19.28 -23.75
N THR A 83 19.05 18.84 -22.92
CA THR A 83 19.32 18.25 -21.60
C THR A 83 20.13 16.95 -21.68
N ALA A 84 19.87 16.08 -22.67
CA ALA A 84 20.63 14.84 -22.86
C ALA A 84 22.07 15.13 -23.31
N TRP A 85 22.26 16.16 -24.13
CA TRP A 85 23.61 16.58 -24.53
C TRP A 85 24.39 17.24 -23.40
N ASP A 86 23.72 18.05 -22.59
CA ASP A 86 24.33 18.67 -21.40
C ASP A 86 24.70 17.61 -20.36
N ASP A 87 23.85 16.61 -20.19
CA ASP A 87 24.10 15.44 -19.36
C ASP A 87 25.31 14.64 -19.85
N LEU A 88 25.36 14.27 -21.15
CA LEU A 88 26.51 13.57 -21.73
C LEU A 88 27.81 14.37 -21.55
N ASN A 89 27.79 15.68 -21.75
CA ASN A 89 28.96 16.53 -21.51
C ASN A 89 29.40 16.50 -20.03
N ALA A 90 28.45 16.54 -19.09
CA ALA A 90 28.73 16.44 -17.66
C ALA A 90 29.28 15.05 -17.29
N PHE A 91 28.71 13.98 -17.84
CA PHE A 91 29.18 12.60 -17.69
C PHE A 91 30.62 12.45 -18.16
N LEU A 92 30.94 12.93 -19.37
CA LEU A 92 32.28 12.87 -19.94
C LEU A 92 33.29 13.67 -19.12
N SER A 93 32.89 14.88 -18.70
CA SER A 93 33.73 15.74 -17.86
C SER A 93 34.02 15.10 -16.49
N ALA A 94 33.03 14.43 -15.89
CA ALA A 94 33.21 13.67 -14.65
C ALA A 94 34.20 12.50 -14.81
N GLY A 95 34.33 11.96 -16.01
CA GLY A 95 35.33 10.95 -16.40
C GLY A 95 36.69 11.49 -16.85
N GLY A 96 36.87 12.82 -16.86
CA GLY A 96 38.10 13.45 -17.36
C GLY A 96 38.25 13.45 -18.88
N VAL A 97 37.17 13.22 -19.63
CA VAL A 97 37.16 13.25 -21.10
C VAL A 97 36.69 14.62 -21.57
N SER A 98 37.49 15.29 -22.39
CA SER A 98 37.14 16.62 -22.92
C SER A 98 36.04 16.52 -24.00
N PRO A 99 34.88 17.15 -23.82
CA PRO A 99 33.91 17.31 -24.89
C PRO A 99 34.32 18.45 -25.84
N GLY A 100 34.05 18.31 -27.14
CA GLY A 100 34.12 19.39 -28.13
C GLY A 100 35.23 19.26 -29.19
N ASP A 101 36.46 18.91 -28.80
CA ASP A 101 37.65 18.92 -29.69
C ASP A 101 38.41 17.58 -29.67
N GLY A 102 37.67 16.47 -29.70
CA GLY A 102 38.17 15.11 -29.54
C GLY A 102 38.45 14.34 -30.84
N LYS A 103 39.24 13.27 -30.75
CA LYS A 103 39.48 12.37 -31.89
C LYS A 103 38.29 11.45 -32.19
N TYR A 104 37.56 11.02 -31.16
CA TYR A 104 36.42 10.13 -31.31
C TYR A 104 35.13 10.92 -31.59
N ILE A 105 34.31 10.46 -32.54
CA ILE A 105 33.09 11.18 -32.94
C ILE A 105 31.85 10.45 -32.41
N ILE A 106 30.97 11.15 -31.70
CA ILE A 106 29.60 10.67 -31.43
C ILE A 106 28.66 11.49 -32.32
N GLU A 107 27.95 10.85 -33.24
CA GLU A 107 27.00 11.53 -34.14
C GLU A 107 25.57 11.00 -33.99
N SER A 108 24.60 11.89 -33.79
CA SER A 108 23.17 11.52 -33.87
C SER A 108 22.69 11.57 -35.31
N VAL A 109 21.87 10.61 -35.71
CA VAL A 109 21.44 10.41 -37.10
C VAL A 109 19.95 10.10 -37.12
N SER A 110 19.18 10.86 -37.91
CA SER A 110 17.79 10.51 -38.17
C SER A 110 17.71 9.32 -39.13
N ALA A 111 16.98 8.29 -38.74
CA ALA A 111 16.76 7.08 -39.52
C ALA A 111 15.29 6.68 -39.51
N SER A 112 14.74 6.36 -40.69
CA SER A 112 13.37 5.87 -40.82
C SER A 112 13.25 4.41 -40.37
N GLY A 113 12.08 4.01 -39.85
CA GLY A 113 11.76 2.62 -39.53
C GLY A 113 11.96 2.23 -38.05
N PHE A 114 12.38 3.17 -37.22
CA PHE A 114 12.46 3.03 -35.77
C PHE A 114 11.14 3.48 -35.12
N ALA A 115 10.65 2.71 -34.14
CA ALA A 115 9.54 3.09 -33.29
C ALA A 115 9.94 4.13 -32.24
N GLU A 116 8.96 4.65 -31.47
CA GLU A 116 9.22 5.59 -30.36
C GLU A 116 10.24 4.99 -29.37
N GLU A 117 11.26 5.77 -28.98
CA GLU A 117 12.36 5.37 -28.08
C GLU A 117 13.27 4.24 -28.61
N GLU A 118 13.03 3.70 -29.80
CA GLU A 118 13.89 2.69 -30.43
C GLU A 118 15.17 3.33 -30.96
N PHE A 119 16.31 2.66 -30.75
CA PHE A 119 17.59 3.17 -31.24
C PHE A 119 18.55 2.06 -31.64
N ARG A 120 19.50 2.45 -32.49
CA ARG A 120 20.65 1.64 -32.89
C ARG A 120 21.93 2.42 -32.67
N LEU A 121 22.93 1.76 -32.12
CA LEU A 121 24.29 2.25 -32.00
C LEU A 121 25.19 1.50 -32.98
N ASP A 122 25.84 2.21 -33.90
CA ASP A 122 26.94 1.66 -34.70
C ASP A 122 28.27 2.20 -34.13
N ILE A 123 28.96 1.38 -33.35
CA ILE A 123 30.19 1.72 -32.63
C ILE A 123 31.39 1.18 -33.41
N GLY A 124 32.18 2.08 -34.01
CA GLY A 124 33.46 1.78 -34.65
C GLY A 124 34.64 2.28 -33.81
N LYS A 125 35.86 2.13 -34.33
CA LYS A 125 37.09 2.55 -33.62
C LYS A 125 37.25 4.07 -33.47
N ASP A 126 36.77 4.83 -34.43
CA ASP A 126 36.93 6.29 -34.48
C ASP A 126 35.61 7.05 -34.31
N LYS A 127 34.46 6.35 -34.37
CA LYS A 127 33.15 6.98 -34.26
C LYS A 127 32.04 6.04 -33.78
N CYS A 128 31.08 6.60 -33.07
CA CYS A 128 29.78 6.02 -32.75
C CYS A 128 28.67 6.79 -33.44
N ARG A 129 27.73 6.09 -34.08
CA ARG A 129 26.50 6.68 -34.65
C ARG A 129 25.31 6.24 -33.82
N ILE A 130 24.50 7.20 -33.37
CA ILE A 130 23.22 6.96 -32.68
C ILE A 130 22.12 7.18 -33.71
N LEU A 131 21.47 6.12 -34.16
CA LEU A 131 20.38 6.17 -35.13
C LEU A 131 19.05 5.98 -34.40
N ALA A 132 18.06 6.84 -34.68
CA ALA A 132 16.71 6.71 -34.14
C ALA A 132 15.66 7.39 -35.05
N GLY A 133 14.38 7.12 -34.78
CA GLY A 133 13.23 7.70 -35.46
C GLY A 133 12.73 9.01 -34.82
N ASP A 134 12.98 9.19 -33.53
CA ASP A 134 12.53 10.33 -32.72
C ASP A 134 13.62 10.80 -31.74
N THR A 135 13.37 11.92 -31.06
CA THR A 135 14.29 12.52 -30.10
C THR A 135 14.57 11.62 -28.90
N GLU A 136 13.57 10.87 -28.43
CA GLU A 136 13.71 10.02 -27.26
C GLU A 136 14.53 8.77 -27.57
N GLY A 137 14.46 8.21 -28.77
CA GLY A 137 15.41 7.17 -29.21
C GLY A 137 16.86 7.64 -29.17
N ILE A 138 17.15 8.88 -29.62
CA ILE A 138 18.50 9.47 -29.47
C ILE A 138 18.89 9.61 -27.99
N ARG A 139 17.97 10.08 -27.12
CA ARG A 139 18.21 10.19 -25.68
C ARG A 139 18.53 8.83 -25.05
N ARG A 140 17.75 7.79 -25.34
CA ARG A 140 17.99 6.43 -24.86
C ARG A 140 19.35 5.90 -25.33
N GLY A 141 19.72 6.17 -26.58
CA GLY A 141 21.03 5.82 -27.11
C GLY A 141 22.18 6.51 -26.37
N ILE A 142 22.04 7.79 -26.03
CA ILE A 142 23.03 8.53 -25.22
C ILE A 142 23.20 7.87 -23.85
N PHE A 143 22.11 7.64 -23.12
CA PHE A 143 22.18 7.02 -21.79
C PHE A 143 22.74 5.59 -21.83
N HIS A 144 22.49 4.85 -22.90
CA HIS A 144 23.09 3.53 -23.08
C HIS A 144 24.61 3.58 -23.28
N LEU A 145 25.15 4.58 -23.99
CA LEU A 145 26.59 4.78 -24.09
C LEU A 145 27.23 5.09 -22.73
N GLU A 146 26.54 5.86 -21.90
CA GLU A 146 26.96 6.17 -20.54
C GLU A 146 26.97 4.91 -19.66
N ASP A 147 25.92 4.09 -19.72
CA ASP A 147 25.87 2.80 -19.04
C ASP A 147 27.02 1.88 -19.46
N GLU A 148 27.35 1.81 -20.75
CA GLU A 148 28.46 0.98 -21.26
C GLU A 148 29.83 1.47 -20.76
N MET A 149 30.06 2.78 -20.74
CA MET A 149 31.29 3.36 -20.16
C MET A 149 31.37 3.14 -18.64
N GLN A 150 30.24 3.21 -17.93
CA GLN A 150 30.20 2.88 -16.50
C GLN A 150 30.48 1.40 -16.25
N ARG A 151 29.89 0.52 -17.05
CA ARG A 151 30.12 -0.93 -16.99
C ARG A 151 31.58 -1.29 -17.22
N LEU A 152 32.22 -0.66 -18.21
CA LEU A 152 33.64 -0.86 -18.50
C LEU A 152 34.58 -0.08 -17.56
N ARG A 153 34.03 0.78 -16.69
CA ARG A 153 34.77 1.61 -15.73
C ARG A 153 35.88 2.46 -16.36
N ALA A 154 35.65 2.90 -17.60
CA ALA A 154 36.61 3.61 -18.42
C ALA A 154 35.92 4.34 -19.58
N PRO A 155 36.55 5.34 -20.20
CA PRO A 155 36.06 5.99 -21.42
C PRO A 155 36.26 5.08 -22.65
N LEU A 156 35.67 3.89 -22.60
CA LEU A 156 35.75 2.84 -23.61
C LEU A 156 34.34 2.43 -24.02
N LEU A 157 34.19 2.01 -25.28
CA LEU A 157 32.96 1.42 -25.79
C LEU A 157 33.27 0.11 -26.53
N PRO A 158 32.43 -0.93 -26.42
CA PRO A 158 32.58 -2.13 -27.24
C PRO A 158 32.27 -1.81 -28.71
N VAL A 159 33.19 -2.17 -29.62
CA VAL A 159 32.98 -2.03 -31.06
C VAL A 159 31.94 -3.05 -31.52
N GLY A 160 30.95 -2.59 -32.28
CA GLY A 160 29.86 -3.43 -32.77
C GLY A 160 28.61 -2.64 -33.09
N THR A 161 27.52 -3.37 -33.34
CA THR A 161 26.18 -2.81 -33.50
C THR A 161 25.30 -3.27 -32.35
N ILE A 162 24.59 -2.33 -31.73
CA ILE A 162 23.62 -2.59 -30.67
C ILE A 162 22.28 -2.01 -31.12
N GLU A 163 21.20 -2.78 -31.03
CA GLU A 163 19.84 -2.34 -31.30
C GLU A 163 19.01 -2.57 -30.04
N LYS A 164 18.18 -1.60 -29.66
CA LYS A 164 17.31 -1.69 -28.48
C LYS A 164 15.94 -1.15 -28.84
N LYS A 165 14.90 -1.88 -28.45
CA LYS A 165 13.52 -1.48 -28.68
C LYS A 165 12.68 -1.65 -27.41
N PRO A 166 11.89 -0.64 -27.01
CA PRO A 166 10.96 -0.81 -25.89
C PRO A 166 9.78 -1.70 -26.30
N VAL A 167 9.42 -2.64 -25.43
CA VAL A 167 8.16 -3.41 -25.50
C VAL A 167 7.13 -2.90 -24.50
N ILE A 168 7.59 -2.39 -23.36
CA ILE A 168 6.76 -1.59 -22.45
C ILE A 168 7.03 -0.11 -22.76
N LEU A 169 6.09 0.48 -23.51
CA LEU A 169 6.18 1.82 -24.11
C LEU A 169 6.04 2.95 -23.09
N ARG A 170 5.26 2.74 -22.03
CA ARG A 170 5.04 3.74 -20.98
C ARG A 170 5.40 3.19 -19.62
N ARG A 171 6.28 3.92 -18.92
CA ARG A 171 6.83 3.56 -17.60
C ARG A 171 6.58 4.76 -16.70
N ILE A 172 5.37 4.80 -16.17
CA ILE A 172 4.80 5.99 -15.52
C ILE A 172 5.01 5.89 -14.01
N SER A 173 5.71 6.87 -13.44
CA SER A 173 5.95 7.00 -12.01
C SER A 173 5.21 8.22 -11.44
N ARG A 174 5.51 8.59 -10.19
CA ARG A 174 5.00 9.77 -9.49
C ARG A 174 6.17 10.56 -8.90
N CYS A 175 5.99 11.86 -8.63
CA CYS A 175 6.94 12.60 -7.81
C CYS A 175 7.10 11.98 -6.40
N PHE A 176 8.34 11.75 -5.97
CA PHE A 176 8.68 11.15 -4.67
C PHE A 176 8.25 11.99 -3.46
N PHE A 177 8.36 13.31 -3.56
CA PHE A 177 8.05 14.26 -2.49
C PHE A 177 6.95 15.25 -2.91
N GLY A 178 6.21 14.93 -3.98
CA GLY A 178 5.03 15.67 -4.40
C GLY A 178 3.89 15.47 -3.38
N PRO A 179 3.18 16.53 -3.00
CA PRO A 179 2.21 16.49 -1.92
C PRO A 179 0.95 15.74 -2.31
N ILE A 180 0.15 15.36 -1.31
CA ILE A 180 -1.10 14.61 -1.53
C ILE A 180 -2.29 15.48 -1.19
N LYS A 181 -3.24 15.55 -2.13
CA LYS A 181 -4.54 16.22 -1.93
C LYS A 181 -5.52 15.33 -1.16
N ARG A 182 -5.09 14.85 0.02
CA ARG A 182 -5.85 14.00 0.95
C ARG A 182 -5.52 14.39 2.40
N PRO A 183 -6.45 14.24 3.37
CA PRO A 183 -6.14 14.43 4.79
C PRO A 183 -5.00 13.51 5.26
N PRO A 184 -4.17 13.94 6.23
CA PRO A 184 -4.37 15.12 7.06
C PRO A 184 -3.86 16.45 6.46
N ALA A 185 -2.91 16.43 5.51
CA ALA A 185 -2.30 17.66 4.98
C ALA A 185 -3.14 18.35 3.88
N MET A 186 -3.82 17.57 3.02
CA MET A 186 -4.74 18.04 1.98
C MET A 186 -4.13 19.13 1.07
N ARG A 187 -2.89 18.93 0.63
CA ARG A 187 -2.15 19.93 -0.16
C ARG A 187 -2.42 19.80 -1.65
N ASP A 188 -2.68 20.94 -2.28
CA ASP A 188 -2.89 21.04 -3.73
C ASP A 188 -1.58 21.46 -4.40
N GLU A 189 -0.90 20.49 -5.01
CA GLU A 189 0.38 20.69 -5.71
C GLU A 189 0.33 21.84 -6.73
N LEU A 190 -0.83 22.03 -7.39
CA LEU A 190 -0.99 23.04 -8.43
C LEU A 190 -1.21 24.46 -7.89
N MET A 191 -1.28 24.63 -6.57
CA MET A 191 -1.58 25.92 -5.93
C MET A 191 -0.43 26.55 -5.16
N ASP A 192 0.60 25.78 -4.79
CA ASP A 192 1.79 26.31 -4.13
C ASP A 192 2.89 26.70 -5.14
N ASN A 193 4.00 27.28 -4.66
CA ASN A 193 5.14 27.71 -5.48
C ASN A 193 6.36 26.77 -5.37
N VAL A 194 6.19 25.57 -4.82
CA VAL A 194 7.31 24.62 -4.65
C VAL A 194 7.60 23.94 -5.99
N ASP A 195 8.89 23.82 -6.30
CA ASP A 195 9.39 23.05 -7.44
C ASP A 195 9.59 21.59 -7.03
N TYR A 196 8.58 20.76 -7.31
CA TYR A 196 8.59 19.32 -7.05
C TYR A 196 9.32 18.51 -8.12
N TYR A 197 9.74 19.14 -9.21
CA TYR A 197 10.37 18.47 -10.36
C TYR A 197 11.72 19.13 -10.67
N PRO A 198 12.68 19.16 -9.72
CA PRO A 198 13.98 19.75 -9.99
C PRO A 198 14.67 19.01 -11.14
N GLU A 199 15.51 19.74 -11.88
CA GLU A 199 16.05 19.27 -13.16
C GLU A 199 16.87 17.97 -13.03
N ASN A 200 17.75 17.87 -12.05
CA ASN A 200 18.52 16.63 -11.82
C ASN A 200 17.66 15.46 -11.33
N TYR A 201 16.51 15.70 -10.69
CA TYR A 201 15.56 14.63 -10.37
C TYR A 201 14.95 14.04 -11.63
N LEU A 202 14.51 14.90 -12.55
CA LEU A 202 13.98 14.47 -13.86
C LEU A 202 15.06 13.76 -14.68
N ASN A 203 16.31 14.22 -14.62
CA ASN A 203 17.44 13.60 -15.31
C ASN A 203 17.69 12.16 -14.82
N ARG A 204 17.70 11.94 -13.49
CA ARG A 204 17.85 10.60 -12.90
C ARG A 204 16.72 9.66 -13.32
N LEU A 205 15.48 10.13 -13.28
CA LEU A 205 14.33 9.35 -13.74
C LEU A 205 14.43 8.99 -15.23
N ALA A 206 14.87 9.95 -16.07
CA ALA A 206 15.08 9.70 -17.48
C ALA A 206 16.15 8.62 -17.71
N HIS A 207 17.27 8.66 -16.99
CA HIS A 207 18.32 7.62 -16.99
C HIS A 207 17.85 6.23 -16.60
N GLU A 208 16.86 6.18 -15.72
CA GLU A 208 16.24 4.95 -15.22
C GLU A 208 15.14 4.41 -16.13
N GLY A 209 14.86 5.09 -17.25
CA GLY A 209 13.85 4.68 -18.21
C GLY A 209 12.46 5.25 -17.95
N VAL A 210 12.21 5.97 -16.85
CA VAL A 210 10.91 6.60 -16.60
C VAL A 210 10.63 7.63 -17.69
N ASN A 211 9.46 7.54 -18.32
CA ASN A 211 9.02 8.45 -19.38
C ASN A 211 7.62 9.02 -19.15
N GLY A 212 7.04 8.76 -17.98
CA GLY A 212 5.77 9.34 -17.56
C GLY A 212 5.78 9.72 -16.08
N LEU A 213 5.16 10.84 -15.74
CA LEU A 213 4.86 11.24 -14.36
C LEU A 213 3.40 11.66 -14.25
N TRP A 214 2.72 11.33 -13.14
CA TRP A 214 1.33 11.72 -12.92
C TRP A 214 1.13 12.69 -11.74
N LEU A 215 0.13 13.58 -11.88
CA LEU A 215 -0.31 14.55 -10.87
C LEU A 215 -1.80 14.43 -10.59
N THR A 216 -2.21 14.51 -9.33
CA THR A 216 -3.64 14.43 -8.95
C THR A 216 -4.38 15.73 -9.28
N ILE A 217 -5.52 15.61 -9.98
CA ILE A 217 -6.43 16.73 -10.27
C ILE A 217 -7.89 16.39 -9.99
N GLU A 218 -8.75 17.41 -9.96
CA GLU A 218 -10.21 17.28 -10.03
C GLU A 218 -10.72 18.19 -11.17
N PHE A 219 -11.64 17.73 -12.02
CA PHE A 219 -12.10 18.50 -13.19
C PHE A 219 -12.69 19.86 -12.77
N ARG A 220 -13.49 19.85 -11.70
CA ARG A 220 -14.13 21.05 -11.13
C ARG A 220 -13.16 22.09 -10.58
N ASP A 221 -11.90 21.74 -10.33
CA ASP A 221 -10.88 22.70 -9.89
C ASP A 221 -10.16 23.36 -11.07
N LEU A 222 -10.21 22.73 -12.25
CA LEU A 222 -9.46 23.15 -13.43
C LEU A 222 -10.31 23.84 -14.49
N VAL A 223 -11.57 23.46 -14.67
CA VAL A 223 -12.40 23.96 -15.77
C VAL A 223 -13.86 24.17 -15.38
N ALA A 224 -14.45 25.23 -15.92
CA ALA A 224 -15.89 25.41 -15.97
C ALA A 224 -16.44 24.84 -17.28
N THR A 225 -17.63 24.23 -17.22
CA THR A 225 -18.37 23.79 -18.41
C THR A 225 -19.68 24.57 -18.52
N LYS A 226 -20.40 24.45 -19.64
CA LYS A 226 -21.76 25.01 -19.73
C LYS A 226 -22.74 24.44 -18.69
N TYR A 227 -22.44 23.28 -18.10
CA TYR A 227 -23.24 22.60 -17.06
C TYR A 227 -22.76 22.90 -15.64
N THR A 228 -21.50 23.31 -15.49
CA THR A 228 -20.86 23.66 -14.22
C THR A 228 -20.18 25.02 -14.34
N PRO A 229 -20.93 26.12 -14.60
CA PRO A 229 -20.36 27.42 -14.89
C PRO A 229 -19.59 28.03 -13.72
N ASP A 230 -19.94 27.65 -12.49
CA ASP A 230 -19.31 28.13 -11.24
C ASP A 230 -18.09 27.30 -10.80
N ALA A 231 -17.71 26.28 -11.58
CA ALA A 231 -16.50 25.49 -11.35
C ALA A 231 -15.24 26.25 -11.80
N GLY A 232 -14.06 25.68 -11.55
CA GLY A 232 -12.78 26.25 -11.98
C GLY A 232 -12.33 27.44 -11.13
N LYS A 233 -12.69 27.48 -9.85
CA LYS A 233 -12.15 28.49 -8.93
C LYS A 233 -10.62 28.39 -8.90
N ASP A 234 -9.94 29.48 -9.24
CA ASP A 234 -8.47 29.57 -9.39
C ASP A 234 -7.89 28.66 -10.51
N ALA A 235 -8.71 28.22 -11.46
CA ALA A 235 -8.32 27.39 -12.60
C ALA A 235 -7.10 27.91 -13.36
N ALA A 236 -7.07 29.22 -13.65
CA ALA A 236 -5.97 29.85 -14.38
C ALA A 236 -4.61 29.62 -13.69
N LYS A 237 -4.56 29.68 -12.35
CA LYS A 237 -3.35 29.43 -11.58
C LYS A 237 -2.93 27.97 -11.68
N ARG A 238 -3.86 27.04 -11.49
CA ARG A 238 -3.59 25.60 -11.56
C ARG A 238 -3.13 25.15 -12.94
N LEU A 239 -3.82 25.60 -13.99
CA LEU A 239 -3.49 25.29 -15.38
C LEU A 239 -2.14 25.88 -15.78
N ALA A 240 -1.79 27.08 -15.30
CA ALA A 240 -0.48 27.67 -15.53
C ALA A 240 0.65 26.83 -14.89
N LYS A 241 0.49 26.40 -13.63
CA LYS A 241 1.47 25.53 -12.97
C LYS A 241 1.55 24.14 -13.61
N LEU A 242 0.41 23.57 -14.01
CA LEU A 242 0.36 22.29 -14.74
C LEU A 242 1.11 22.38 -16.07
N LYS A 243 0.90 23.47 -16.84
CA LYS A 243 1.63 23.73 -18.08
C LYS A 243 3.13 23.85 -17.85
N GLN A 244 3.54 24.66 -16.88
CA GLN A 244 4.95 24.82 -16.53
C GLN A 244 5.60 23.46 -16.17
N THR A 245 4.88 22.62 -15.44
CA THR A 245 5.34 21.28 -15.05
C THR A 245 5.48 20.37 -16.27
N ALA A 246 4.47 20.32 -17.15
CA ALA A 246 4.51 19.54 -18.38
C ALA A 246 5.68 19.97 -19.29
N ASP A 247 5.84 21.28 -19.52
CA ASP A 247 6.92 21.84 -20.34
C ASP A 247 8.30 21.47 -19.78
N LYS A 248 8.46 21.48 -18.45
CA LYS A 248 9.71 21.12 -17.77
C LYS A 248 10.02 19.63 -17.88
N CYS A 249 9.05 18.76 -17.61
CA CYS A 249 9.22 17.30 -17.72
C CYS A 249 9.58 16.87 -19.15
N LEU A 250 8.95 17.48 -20.16
CA LEU A 250 9.21 17.14 -21.57
C LEU A 250 10.63 17.45 -22.03
N LYS A 251 11.33 18.40 -21.40
CA LYS A 251 12.77 18.60 -21.67
C LYS A 251 13.61 17.37 -21.35
N TYR A 252 13.11 16.46 -20.51
CA TYR A 252 13.79 15.22 -20.10
C TYR A 252 13.17 13.97 -20.75
N GLY A 253 12.27 14.14 -21.74
CA GLY A 253 11.57 13.00 -22.34
C GLY A 253 10.45 12.42 -21.49
N ILE A 254 10.03 13.15 -20.45
CA ILE A 254 9.03 12.67 -19.49
C ILE A 254 7.69 13.34 -19.78
N LYS A 255 6.69 12.54 -20.16
CA LYS A 255 5.32 13.00 -20.39
C LYS A 255 4.59 13.19 -19.05
N THR A 256 3.77 14.23 -18.96
CA THR A 256 2.96 14.48 -17.74
C THR A 256 1.52 14.01 -17.95
N TYR A 257 1.05 13.14 -17.07
CA TYR A 257 -0.32 12.62 -17.04
C TYR A 257 -1.11 13.27 -15.91
N ILE A 258 -2.38 13.57 -16.16
CA ILE A 258 -3.30 13.93 -15.07
C ILE A 258 -3.95 12.68 -14.50
N PHE A 259 -3.82 12.47 -13.19
CA PHE A 259 -4.51 11.42 -12.45
C PHE A 259 -5.82 11.96 -11.87
N CYS A 260 -6.93 11.28 -12.14
CA CYS A 260 -8.24 11.65 -11.62
C CYS A 260 -9.12 10.44 -11.26
N ILE A 261 -10.23 10.72 -10.57
CA ILE A 261 -11.29 9.75 -10.28
C ILE A 261 -12.60 10.44 -10.69
N GLU A 262 -12.84 10.50 -11.99
CA GLU A 262 -13.87 11.31 -12.64
C GLU A 262 -14.73 10.47 -13.60
N PRO A 263 -16.00 10.85 -13.85
CA PRO A 263 -16.74 11.93 -13.20
C PRO A 263 -17.06 11.58 -11.74
N ARG A 264 -17.04 12.57 -10.87
CA ARG A 264 -17.39 12.41 -9.46
C ARG A 264 -18.91 12.35 -9.23
N ALA A 265 -19.34 11.55 -8.25
CA ALA A 265 -20.72 11.54 -7.78
C ALA A 265 -21.13 12.88 -7.15
N TRP A 266 -22.41 13.22 -7.30
CA TRP A 266 -23.04 14.43 -6.80
C TRP A 266 -23.73 14.20 -5.45
N GLU A 267 -23.99 15.29 -4.73
CA GLU A 267 -24.96 15.27 -3.63
C GLU A 267 -26.38 15.38 -4.18
N ALA A 268 -27.36 14.79 -3.47
CA ALA A 268 -28.76 14.74 -3.94
C ALA A 268 -29.37 16.11 -4.24
N ASN A 269 -28.96 17.14 -3.50
CA ASN A 269 -29.47 18.51 -3.64
C ASN A 269 -28.50 19.44 -4.40
N ASP A 270 -27.49 18.89 -5.08
CA ASP A 270 -26.54 19.69 -5.85
C ASP A 270 -27.27 20.51 -6.95
N PRO A 271 -27.04 21.83 -7.07
CA PRO A 271 -27.69 22.66 -8.09
C PRO A 271 -27.51 22.14 -9.52
N VAL A 272 -26.42 21.44 -9.81
CA VAL A 272 -26.16 20.82 -11.12
C VAL A 272 -27.25 19.81 -11.46
N LEU A 273 -27.66 18.95 -10.52
CA LEU A 273 -28.70 17.94 -10.76
C LEU A 273 -30.09 18.57 -10.94
N LYS A 274 -30.36 19.71 -10.30
CA LYS A 274 -31.62 20.44 -10.49
C LYS A 274 -31.73 21.03 -11.90
N ASN A 275 -30.63 21.57 -12.42
CA ASN A 275 -30.59 22.20 -13.74
C ASN A 275 -30.40 21.18 -14.89
N HIS A 276 -29.74 20.05 -14.59
CA HIS A 276 -29.37 19.01 -15.55
C HIS A 276 -29.68 17.61 -14.98
N PRO A 277 -30.97 17.25 -14.82
CA PRO A 277 -31.39 15.96 -14.25
C PRO A 277 -30.93 14.75 -15.09
N GLU A 278 -30.49 14.96 -16.34
CA GLU A 278 -29.91 13.93 -17.20
C GLU A 278 -28.53 13.43 -16.72
N LEU A 279 -27.86 14.18 -15.84
CA LEU A 279 -26.61 13.77 -15.19
C LEU A 279 -26.86 12.87 -13.96
N ASP A 280 -28.09 12.87 -13.42
CA ASP A 280 -28.45 12.12 -12.23
C ASP A 280 -28.56 10.61 -12.51
N GLY A 281 -27.87 9.80 -11.72
CA GLY A 281 -27.72 8.38 -11.92
C GLY A 281 -28.27 7.54 -10.78
N HIS A 282 -27.53 6.50 -10.40
CA HIS A 282 -27.93 5.63 -9.31
C HIS A 282 -27.91 6.40 -7.99
N SER A 283 -28.97 6.30 -7.20
CA SER A 283 -29.09 6.99 -5.91
C SER A 283 -28.82 6.04 -4.75
N ARG A 284 -27.92 6.46 -3.83
CA ARG A 284 -27.62 5.78 -2.57
C ARG A 284 -27.52 6.79 -1.43
N GLY A 285 -28.62 6.96 -0.70
CA GLY A 285 -28.72 8.00 0.34
C GLY A 285 -28.54 9.39 -0.27
N ASN A 286 -27.66 10.22 0.29
CA ASN A 286 -27.37 11.56 -0.24
C ASN A 286 -26.38 11.55 -1.43
N SER A 287 -25.84 10.40 -1.83
CA SER A 287 -24.88 10.29 -2.93
C SER A 287 -25.57 9.81 -4.21
N HIS A 288 -25.43 10.59 -5.28
CA HIS A 288 -26.00 10.33 -6.59
C HIS A 288 -24.88 10.11 -7.59
N LEU A 289 -24.76 8.89 -8.12
CA LEU A 289 -23.73 8.53 -9.10
C LEU A 289 -23.98 9.23 -10.43
N PHE A 290 -22.94 9.45 -11.23
CA PHE A 290 -23.07 10.10 -12.54
C PHE A 290 -23.66 9.13 -13.59
N CYS A 291 -24.71 9.55 -14.31
CA CYS A 291 -25.24 8.78 -15.45
C CYS A 291 -24.55 9.21 -16.76
N PRO A 292 -23.74 8.33 -17.41
CA PRO A 292 -23.06 8.70 -18.65
C PRO A 292 -23.91 8.54 -19.93
N LEU A 293 -25.14 8.03 -19.82
CA LEU A 293 -26.00 7.68 -20.96
C LEU A 293 -26.97 8.79 -21.36
N SER A 294 -26.45 10.01 -21.55
CA SER A 294 -27.21 11.13 -22.11
C SER A 294 -26.31 12.05 -22.94
N LYS A 295 -26.90 12.80 -23.87
CA LYS A 295 -26.15 13.80 -24.66
C LYS A 295 -25.55 14.90 -23.76
N THR A 296 -26.23 15.24 -22.67
CA THR A 296 -25.75 16.18 -21.65
C THR A 296 -24.50 15.67 -20.96
N ALA A 297 -24.49 14.40 -20.56
CA ALA A 297 -23.34 13.76 -19.91
C ALA A 297 -22.15 13.64 -20.86
N ASP A 298 -22.41 13.25 -22.11
CA ASP A 298 -21.42 13.17 -23.18
C ASP A 298 -20.74 14.53 -23.41
N ASP A 299 -21.54 15.60 -23.57
CA ASP A 299 -21.03 16.97 -23.75
C ASP A 299 -20.23 17.44 -22.53
N TYR A 300 -20.68 17.14 -21.31
CA TYR A 300 -19.99 17.54 -20.08
C TYR A 300 -18.58 16.93 -19.99
N LEU A 301 -18.47 15.62 -20.22
CA LEU A 301 -17.21 14.90 -20.16
C LEU A 301 -16.27 15.32 -21.29
N TYR A 302 -16.80 15.43 -22.52
CA TYR A 302 -16.06 15.93 -23.66
C TYR A 302 -15.52 17.34 -23.41
N GLU A 303 -16.39 18.28 -23.00
CA GLU A 303 -16.02 19.68 -22.79
C GLU A 303 -14.99 19.84 -21.67
N SER A 304 -15.13 19.08 -20.58
CA SER A 304 -14.18 19.11 -19.46
C SER A 304 -12.77 18.73 -19.91
N VAL A 305 -12.65 17.57 -20.56
CA VAL A 305 -11.35 17.06 -21.03
C VAL A 305 -10.79 17.94 -22.15
N ASN A 306 -11.60 18.32 -23.14
CA ASN A 306 -11.18 19.16 -24.24
C ASN A 306 -10.63 20.52 -23.78
N LYS A 307 -11.27 21.15 -22.79
CA LYS A 307 -10.79 22.41 -22.21
C LYS A 307 -9.47 22.26 -21.46
N ILE A 308 -9.30 21.18 -20.70
CA ILE A 308 -8.02 20.90 -20.01
C ILE A 308 -6.89 20.76 -21.02
N PHE A 309 -7.07 19.93 -22.06
CA PHE A 309 -6.06 19.71 -23.09
C PHE A 309 -5.82 20.95 -23.97
N LYS A 310 -6.82 21.79 -24.23
CA LYS A 310 -6.60 23.08 -24.89
C LYS A 310 -5.75 24.03 -24.05
N ALA A 311 -5.92 24.00 -22.73
CA ALA A 311 -5.12 24.82 -21.82
C ALA A 311 -3.69 24.30 -21.68
N VAL A 312 -3.50 22.98 -21.72
CA VAL A 312 -2.19 22.32 -21.62
C VAL A 312 -2.05 21.23 -22.72
N PRO A 313 -1.74 21.61 -23.98
CA PRO A 313 -1.68 20.66 -25.10
C PRO A 313 -0.59 19.61 -24.96
N GLU A 314 0.48 19.94 -24.23
CA GLU A 314 1.67 19.12 -24.00
C GLU A 314 1.45 17.99 -22.96
N LEU A 315 0.24 17.83 -22.42
CA LEU A 315 -0.07 16.70 -21.54
C LEU A 315 0.09 15.37 -22.29
N GLY A 316 0.74 14.41 -21.64
CA GLY A 316 0.90 13.04 -22.14
C GLY A 316 -0.41 12.25 -22.13
N GLY A 317 -1.35 12.61 -21.26
CA GLY A 317 -2.59 11.86 -21.15
C GLY A 317 -3.33 11.98 -19.83
N ILE A 318 -4.25 11.05 -19.63
CA ILE A 318 -5.10 10.92 -18.44
C ILE A 318 -4.95 9.51 -17.86
N ILE A 319 -4.83 9.41 -16.54
CA ILE A 319 -5.02 8.16 -15.79
C ILE A 319 -6.26 8.35 -14.92
N ASN A 320 -7.33 7.61 -15.22
CA ASN A 320 -8.60 7.76 -14.50
C ASN A 320 -8.97 6.46 -13.80
N ILE A 321 -9.19 6.48 -12.48
CA ILE A 321 -9.85 5.35 -11.82
C ILE A 321 -11.33 5.39 -12.18
N THR A 322 -11.72 4.50 -13.10
CA THR A 322 -13.05 4.49 -13.68
C THR A 322 -14.00 3.58 -12.91
N HIS A 323 -13.46 2.69 -12.07
CA HIS A 323 -14.22 1.86 -11.13
C HIS A 323 -13.39 1.48 -9.89
N GLY A 324 -14.02 1.45 -8.71
CA GLY A 324 -13.56 0.67 -7.55
C GLY A 324 -12.97 1.42 -6.33
N GLU A 325 -12.56 2.69 -6.45
CA GLU A 325 -12.08 3.49 -5.29
C GLU A 325 -13.13 4.46 -4.71
N ARG A 326 -13.69 5.33 -5.56
CA ARG A 326 -14.75 6.29 -5.20
C ARG A 326 -15.99 6.10 -6.07
N ALA A 327 -17.08 6.70 -5.63
CA ALA A 327 -18.32 6.80 -6.39
C ALA A 327 -18.12 7.67 -7.64
N THR A 328 -18.17 7.05 -8.82
CA THR A 328 -18.04 7.71 -10.11
C THR A 328 -19.35 7.63 -10.90
N THR A 329 -19.42 6.73 -11.89
CA THR A 329 -20.61 6.51 -12.72
C THR A 329 -21.60 5.56 -12.07
N CYS A 330 -22.79 5.38 -12.67
CA CYS A 330 -23.76 4.35 -12.27
C CYS A 330 -23.14 2.95 -12.10
N LEU A 331 -22.02 2.65 -12.76
CA LEU A 331 -21.32 1.38 -12.63
C LEU A 331 -20.76 1.17 -11.21
N SER A 332 -20.44 2.23 -10.45
CA SER A 332 -19.99 2.07 -9.06
C SER A 332 -21.07 1.52 -8.11
N ALA A 333 -22.31 1.36 -8.56
CA ALA A 333 -23.36 0.65 -7.82
C ALA A 333 -23.19 -0.88 -7.85
N VAL A 334 -22.39 -1.40 -8.78
CA VAL A 334 -22.12 -2.82 -8.97
C VAL A 334 -20.83 -3.19 -8.26
N SER A 335 -20.85 -4.26 -7.45
CA SER A 335 -19.63 -4.82 -6.86
C SER A 335 -18.86 -5.64 -7.89
N SER A 336 -17.53 -5.55 -7.88
CA SER A 336 -16.66 -6.37 -8.73
C SER A 336 -16.64 -7.86 -8.37
N PHE A 337 -17.34 -8.27 -7.31
CA PHE A 337 -17.43 -9.67 -6.85
C PHE A 337 -18.85 -10.25 -6.90
N SER A 338 -19.80 -9.52 -7.48
CA SER A 338 -21.17 -10.00 -7.62
C SER A 338 -21.68 -9.81 -9.04
N ASP A 339 -22.82 -10.44 -9.31
CA ASP A 339 -23.60 -10.11 -10.48
C ASP A 339 -24.16 -8.67 -10.38
N HIS A 340 -24.41 -8.09 -11.55
CA HIS A 340 -24.82 -6.71 -11.77
C HIS A 340 -26.35 -6.55 -11.90
N GLU A 341 -27.07 -7.62 -12.22
CA GLU A 341 -28.53 -7.59 -12.42
C GLU A 341 -29.27 -6.98 -11.22
N GLY A 342 -30.17 -6.03 -11.49
CA GLY A 342 -31.01 -5.39 -10.47
C GLY A 342 -30.26 -4.50 -9.48
N ARG A 343 -28.95 -4.25 -9.65
CA ARG A 343 -28.14 -3.43 -8.73
C ARG A 343 -28.22 -1.93 -9.03
N ILE A 344 -28.59 -1.55 -10.26
CA ILE A 344 -28.64 -0.17 -10.70
C ILE A 344 -30.09 0.33 -10.72
N ASN A 345 -30.41 1.39 -9.96
CA ASN A 345 -31.76 1.98 -9.91
C ASN A 345 -31.94 3.19 -10.85
N CYS A 346 -30.90 3.60 -11.59
CA CYS A 346 -30.98 4.66 -12.59
C CYS A 346 -31.86 4.23 -13.77
N PRO A 347 -32.89 5.02 -14.17
CA PRO A 347 -33.81 4.62 -15.24
C PRO A 347 -33.16 4.46 -16.62
N ARG A 348 -31.99 5.07 -16.84
CA ARG A 348 -31.23 4.97 -18.10
C ARG A 348 -30.20 3.84 -18.12
N CYS A 349 -29.71 3.41 -16.95
CA CYS A 349 -28.61 2.43 -16.82
C CYS A 349 -29.07 1.07 -16.27
N LYS A 350 -30.30 0.96 -15.75
CA LYS A 350 -30.78 -0.28 -15.09
C LYS A 350 -30.84 -1.50 -16.01
N ASP A 351 -31.07 -1.28 -17.31
CA ASP A 351 -31.21 -2.32 -18.35
C ASP A 351 -29.98 -2.34 -19.26
N LYS A 352 -28.83 -1.88 -18.75
CA LYS A 352 -27.59 -1.73 -19.50
C LYS A 352 -26.52 -2.65 -18.97
N GLU A 353 -25.73 -3.19 -19.88
CA GLU A 353 -24.56 -3.97 -19.52
C GLU A 353 -23.52 -3.06 -18.84
N PRO A 354 -22.75 -3.57 -17.88
CA PRO A 354 -21.72 -2.80 -17.19
C PRO A 354 -20.74 -2.09 -18.12
N TRP A 355 -20.37 -2.76 -19.23
CA TRP A 355 -19.48 -2.19 -20.23
C TRP A 355 -20.10 -1.01 -20.98
N GLU A 356 -21.41 -0.98 -21.23
CA GLU A 356 -22.07 0.14 -21.93
C GLU A 356 -21.95 1.45 -21.15
N ILE A 357 -22.07 1.36 -19.82
CA ILE A 357 -21.94 2.51 -18.91
C ILE A 357 -20.50 3.04 -18.92
N LEU A 358 -19.53 2.12 -18.80
CA LEU A 358 -18.11 2.48 -18.83
C LEU A 358 -17.73 3.07 -20.19
N HIS A 359 -18.07 2.38 -21.28
CA HIS A 359 -17.78 2.78 -22.66
C HIS A 359 -18.30 4.18 -22.99
N ALA A 360 -19.52 4.52 -22.57
CA ALA A 360 -20.09 5.85 -22.79
C ALA A 360 -19.26 6.96 -22.13
N SER A 361 -18.84 6.76 -20.87
CA SER A 361 -18.02 7.74 -20.16
C SER A 361 -16.62 7.88 -20.76
N LEU A 362 -15.98 6.75 -21.10
CA LEU A 362 -14.63 6.72 -21.65
C LEU A 362 -14.58 7.34 -23.05
N SER A 363 -15.55 7.04 -23.90
CA SER A 363 -15.61 7.55 -25.27
C SER A 363 -15.72 9.07 -25.32
N ALA A 364 -16.53 9.68 -24.44
CA ALA A 364 -16.67 11.13 -24.38
C ALA A 364 -15.36 11.83 -23.99
N MET A 365 -14.68 11.31 -22.95
CA MET A 365 -13.38 11.82 -22.49
C MET A 365 -12.29 11.62 -23.55
N GLN A 366 -12.22 10.43 -24.17
CA GLN A 366 -11.26 10.10 -25.23
C GLN A 366 -11.37 11.06 -26.40
N ARG A 367 -12.59 11.31 -26.91
CA ARG A 367 -12.82 12.28 -28.00
C ARG A 367 -12.38 13.68 -27.60
N GLY A 368 -12.75 14.12 -26.39
CA GLY A 368 -12.37 15.44 -25.87
C GLY A 368 -10.85 15.66 -25.88
N MET A 369 -10.09 14.63 -25.52
CA MET A 369 -8.63 14.63 -25.51
C MET A 369 -8.04 14.59 -26.93
N LYS A 370 -8.44 13.61 -27.74
CA LYS A 370 -7.87 13.34 -29.07
C LYS A 370 -8.14 14.46 -30.09
N ASP A 371 -9.24 15.20 -29.94
CA ASP A 371 -9.54 16.38 -30.78
C ASP A 371 -8.56 17.54 -30.57
N VAL A 372 -7.73 17.50 -29.51
CA VAL A 372 -6.71 18.51 -29.22
C VAL A 372 -5.31 17.94 -29.38
N ASN A 373 -5.04 16.77 -28.80
CA ASN A 373 -3.76 16.09 -28.89
C ASN A 373 -3.97 14.63 -29.33
N PRO A 374 -3.72 14.28 -30.61
CA PRO A 374 -3.90 12.93 -31.12
C PRO A 374 -2.91 11.92 -30.52
N ASP A 375 -1.79 12.37 -29.95
CA ASP A 375 -0.74 11.52 -29.38
C ASP A 375 -0.92 11.28 -27.87
N ALA A 376 -1.80 12.04 -27.20
CA ALA A 376 -2.10 11.86 -25.78
C ALA A 376 -2.83 10.53 -25.52
N GLU A 377 -2.55 9.87 -24.40
CA GLU A 377 -3.06 8.54 -24.08
C GLU A 377 -4.07 8.58 -22.93
N PHE A 378 -5.15 7.82 -23.05
CA PHE A 378 -6.14 7.70 -21.98
C PHE A 378 -6.05 6.31 -21.36
N ILE A 379 -5.65 6.26 -20.08
CA ILE A 379 -5.55 5.06 -19.28
C ILE A 379 -6.79 4.98 -18.37
N SER A 380 -7.66 4.00 -18.64
CA SER A 380 -8.82 3.66 -17.82
C SER A 380 -8.45 2.59 -16.79
N TRP A 381 -8.31 2.98 -15.53
CA TRP A 381 -7.93 2.07 -14.45
C TRP A 381 -9.15 1.50 -13.72
N LEU A 382 -9.34 0.20 -13.89
CA LEU A 382 -10.24 -0.62 -13.10
C LEU A 382 -9.55 -1.02 -11.79
N TYR A 383 -9.68 -0.20 -10.76
CA TYR A 383 -9.03 -0.44 -9.48
C TYR A 383 -9.84 -1.41 -8.62
N MET A 384 -9.51 -2.70 -8.71
CA MET A 384 -10.19 -3.79 -7.99
C MET A 384 -9.20 -4.52 -7.06
N PRO A 385 -8.73 -3.86 -5.98
CA PRO A 385 -7.63 -4.35 -5.14
C PRO A 385 -7.99 -5.49 -4.20
N GLN A 386 -9.26 -5.90 -4.15
CA GLN A 386 -9.73 -6.86 -3.18
C GLN A 386 -9.26 -8.29 -3.54
N PRO A 387 -9.08 -9.20 -2.58
CA PRO A 387 -9.48 -9.10 -1.19
C PRO A 387 -8.40 -8.46 -0.31
N GLN A 388 -8.62 -7.23 0.13
CA GLN A 388 -7.76 -6.59 1.15
C GLN A 388 -7.97 -7.21 2.55
N ARG A 389 -8.94 -8.11 2.69
CA ARG A 389 -9.41 -8.69 3.96
C ARG A 389 -9.74 -10.17 3.83
N PHE A 390 -8.99 -10.86 2.97
CA PHE A 390 -9.22 -12.27 2.70
C PHE A 390 -9.12 -13.11 3.97
N TYR A 391 -10.02 -14.06 4.08
CA TYR A 391 -9.88 -15.19 4.97
C TYR A 391 -10.33 -16.47 4.23
N PRO A 392 -9.74 -17.65 4.51
CA PRO A 392 -10.15 -18.91 3.91
C PRO A 392 -11.68 -19.07 3.80
N GLY A 393 -12.14 -19.38 2.59
CA GLY A 393 -13.56 -19.51 2.23
C GLY A 393 -14.21 -18.23 1.69
N ASP A 394 -13.54 -17.08 1.73
CA ASP A 394 -14.08 -15.86 1.11
C ASP A 394 -14.15 -15.96 -0.42
N VAL A 395 -15.19 -15.36 -1.01
CA VAL A 395 -15.25 -15.14 -2.46
C VAL A 395 -14.28 -14.03 -2.82
N TYR A 396 -13.36 -14.36 -3.72
CA TYR A 396 -12.40 -13.41 -4.26
C TYR A 396 -12.25 -13.52 -5.77
N LYS A 397 -13.04 -14.35 -6.47
CA LYS A 397 -13.06 -14.29 -7.94
C LYS A 397 -13.95 -13.12 -8.37
N LEU A 398 -13.55 -12.42 -9.43
CA LEU A 398 -14.30 -11.29 -9.96
C LEU A 398 -15.61 -11.75 -10.58
N GLY A 399 -16.61 -10.87 -10.60
CA GLY A 399 -17.87 -11.08 -11.32
C GLY A 399 -17.61 -11.23 -12.82
N LYS A 400 -18.40 -12.07 -13.49
CA LYS A 400 -18.22 -12.37 -14.93
C LYS A 400 -18.14 -11.12 -15.79
N TRP A 401 -19.00 -10.14 -15.51
CA TRP A 401 -19.05 -8.86 -16.22
C TRP A 401 -17.72 -8.10 -16.25
N VAL A 402 -16.82 -8.32 -15.28
CA VAL A 402 -15.51 -7.66 -15.25
C VAL A 402 -14.63 -8.15 -16.42
N TYR A 403 -14.73 -9.43 -16.76
CA TYR A 403 -13.97 -10.03 -17.86
C TYR A 403 -14.55 -9.69 -19.24
N ASP A 404 -15.75 -9.10 -19.31
CA ASP A 404 -16.32 -8.55 -20.54
C ASP A 404 -15.84 -7.11 -20.82
N LEU A 405 -15.34 -6.38 -19.81
CA LEU A 405 -14.88 -5.00 -19.98
C LEU A 405 -13.72 -4.83 -20.98
N PRO A 406 -12.69 -5.71 -21.02
CA PRO A 406 -11.60 -5.59 -21.98
C PRO A 406 -12.04 -5.73 -23.44
N VAL A 407 -13.14 -6.47 -23.69
CA VAL A 407 -13.71 -6.66 -25.04
C VAL A 407 -14.31 -5.36 -25.58
N HIS A 408 -14.83 -4.52 -24.69
CA HIS A 408 -15.63 -3.35 -25.02
C HIS A 408 -14.96 -2.01 -24.67
N THR A 409 -13.66 -2.04 -24.34
CA THR A 409 -12.88 -0.83 -24.09
C THR A 409 -12.84 0.00 -25.39
N PRO A 410 -13.14 1.32 -25.35
CA PRO A 410 -13.15 2.13 -26.56
C PRO A 410 -11.78 2.16 -27.27
N GLU A 411 -11.80 2.29 -28.59
CA GLU A 411 -10.59 2.39 -29.40
C GLU A 411 -9.65 3.51 -28.92
N GLY A 412 -8.37 3.19 -28.77
CA GLY A 412 -7.34 4.12 -28.31
C GLY A 412 -7.35 4.40 -26.80
N VAL A 413 -8.21 3.74 -26.01
CA VAL A 413 -8.14 3.74 -24.54
C VAL A 413 -7.32 2.54 -24.08
N VAL A 414 -6.35 2.78 -23.19
CA VAL A 414 -5.54 1.74 -22.55
C VAL A 414 -6.25 1.28 -21.29
N LEU A 415 -6.47 -0.04 -21.15
CA LEU A 415 -7.06 -0.62 -19.95
C LEU A 415 -5.97 -0.85 -18.89
N GLN A 416 -6.12 -0.30 -17.69
CA GLN A 416 -5.23 -0.57 -16.57
C GLN A 416 -5.86 -1.46 -15.51
N PHE A 417 -5.11 -2.47 -15.06
CA PHE A 417 -5.51 -3.38 -13.97
C PHE A 417 -4.37 -3.58 -12.97
N ASN A 418 -4.71 -3.94 -11.73
CA ASN A 418 -3.72 -4.21 -10.68
C ASN A 418 -3.07 -5.57 -10.91
N PHE A 419 -1.74 -5.60 -11.08
CA PHE A 419 -0.98 -6.79 -11.45
C PHE A 419 -0.98 -7.86 -10.34
N GLU A 420 -0.80 -7.43 -9.09
CA GLU A 420 -0.63 -8.36 -7.97
C GLU A 420 -1.94 -8.68 -7.23
N SER A 421 -3.04 -7.99 -7.55
CA SER A 421 -4.31 -8.13 -6.83
C SER A 421 -4.91 -9.51 -7.01
N GLY A 422 -5.00 -10.27 -5.91
CA GLY A 422 -5.47 -11.64 -5.91
C GLY A 422 -4.37 -12.69 -6.08
N VAL A 423 -3.09 -12.32 -5.98
CA VAL A 423 -1.97 -13.28 -5.98
C VAL A 423 -2.14 -14.30 -4.87
N GLU A 424 -1.84 -15.56 -5.15
CA GLU A 424 -2.09 -16.68 -4.25
C GLU A 424 -0.78 -17.35 -3.83
N ILE A 425 -0.68 -17.74 -2.55
CA ILE A 425 0.36 -18.68 -2.09
C ILE A 425 -0.21 -19.71 -1.14
N GLU A 426 0.49 -20.83 -1.02
CA GLU A 426 0.27 -21.82 0.02
C GLU A 426 1.46 -21.87 0.98
N VAL A 427 1.20 -21.66 2.26
CA VAL A 427 2.22 -21.74 3.32
C VAL A 427 1.61 -22.26 4.59
N PHE A 428 2.32 -23.14 5.32
CA PHE A 428 1.81 -23.84 6.51
C PHE A 428 0.48 -24.61 6.26
N GLY A 429 0.26 -25.10 5.03
CA GLY A 429 -1.00 -25.75 4.63
C GLY A 429 -2.19 -24.79 4.55
N LYS A 430 -1.95 -23.47 4.48
CA LYS A 430 -2.96 -22.42 4.38
C LYS A 430 -2.82 -21.67 3.08
N LYS A 431 -3.95 -21.46 2.41
CA LYS A 431 -4.05 -20.58 1.24
C LYS A 431 -4.15 -19.13 1.70
N LEU A 432 -3.23 -18.29 1.22
CA LEU A 432 -3.23 -16.84 1.42
C LEU A 432 -3.50 -16.14 0.09
N ILE A 433 -4.26 -15.05 0.13
CA ILE A 433 -4.58 -14.23 -1.03
C ILE A 433 -4.21 -12.79 -0.73
N GLY A 434 -3.31 -12.23 -1.53
CA GLY A 434 -2.90 -10.84 -1.42
C GLY A 434 -3.92 -9.91 -2.06
N GLY A 435 -4.18 -8.76 -1.43
CA GLY A 435 -4.78 -7.60 -2.10
C GLY A 435 -3.78 -6.92 -3.03
N ASP A 436 -3.68 -5.60 -2.99
CA ASP A 436 -2.74 -4.83 -3.82
C ASP A 436 -1.40 -4.52 -3.12
N TYR A 437 -0.44 -4.02 -3.91
CA TYR A 437 0.85 -3.45 -3.49
C TYR A 437 1.92 -4.47 -3.05
N TRP A 438 2.24 -5.46 -3.88
CA TRP A 438 3.23 -6.49 -3.54
C TRP A 438 4.49 -6.40 -4.39
N ILE A 439 5.65 -6.38 -3.73
CA ILE A 439 6.94 -6.69 -4.35
C ILE A 439 7.36 -8.12 -3.96
N SER A 440 7.15 -8.55 -2.69
CA SER A 440 7.52 -9.90 -2.23
C SER A 440 6.79 -11.04 -2.93
N LYS A 441 5.67 -10.71 -3.58
CA LYS A 441 4.85 -11.63 -4.37
C LYS A 441 4.69 -11.00 -5.75
N PRO A 442 5.61 -11.30 -6.69
CA PRO A 442 5.70 -10.54 -7.91
C PRO A 442 4.42 -10.63 -8.76
N GLY A 443 3.68 -11.73 -8.70
CA GLY A 443 2.52 -11.96 -9.58
C GLY A 443 2.98 -12.45 -10.96
N PRO A 444 2.15 -12.32 -12.00
CA PRO A 444 0.79 -11.77 -12.00
C PRO A 444 -0.17 -12.60 -11.16
N SER A 445 -1.33 -12.04 -10.81
CA SER A 445 -2.45 -12.86 -10.35
C SER A 445 -3.20 -13.49 -11.52
N ASP A 446 -3.85 -14.64 -11.31
CA ASP A 446 -4.72 -15.28 -12.33
C ASP A 446 -5.69 -14.27 -12.96
N ARG A 447 -6.20 -13.32 -12.16
CA ARG A 447 -7.17 -12.33 -12.64
C ARG A 447 -6.56 -11.35 -13.62
N PHE A 448 -5.31 -10.94 -13.38
CA PHE A 448 -4.58 -10.07 -14.29
C PHE A 448 -4.29 -10.83 -15.59
N GLU A 449 -3.84 -12.09 -15.49
CA GLU A 449 -3.62 -12.95 -16.66
C GLU A 449 -4.88 -13.09 -17.50
N ASP A 450 -6.03 -13.43 -16.88
CA ASP A 450 -7.32 -13.56 -17.56
C ASP A 450 -7.70 -12.26 -18.31
N ILE A 451 -7.61 -11.11 -17.63
CA ILE A 451 -7.93 -9.80 -18.22
C ILE A 451 -6.96 -9.46 -19.36
N ALA A 452 -5.66 -9.70 -19.18
CA ALA A 452 -4.65 -9.38 -20.18
C ALA A 452 -4.78 -10.26 -21.43
N ASN A 453 -5.09 -11.55 -21.26
CA ASN A 453 -5.33 -12.46 -22.38
C ASN A 453 -6.58 -12.04 -23.19
N ILE A 454 -7.70 -11.74 -22.51
CA ILE A 454 -8.92 -11.27 -23.19
C ILE A 454 -8.65 -9.95 -23.93
N ALA A 455 -7.92 -9.03 -23.30
CA ALA A 455 -7.53 -7.76 -23.93
C ALA A 455 -6.68 -7.98 -25.19
N LYS A 456 -5.67 -8.85 -25.11
CA LYS A 456 -4.79 -9.23 -26.22
C LYS A 456 -5.56 -9.85 -27.38
N GLU A 457 -6.50 -10.75 -27.11
CA GLU A 457 -7.38 -11.38 -28.12
C GLU A 457 -8.25 -10.36 -28.88
N HIS A 458 -8.60 -9.23 -28.24
CA HIS A 458 -9.47 -8.20 -28.80
C HIS A 458 -8.74 -6.91 -29.21
N GLY A 459 -7.41 -6.88 -29.14
CA GLY A 459 -6.60 -5.71 -29.50
C GLY A 459 -6.70 -4.53 -28.52
N THR A 460 -7.19 -4.75 -27.30
CA THR A 460 -7.20 -3.74 -26.25
C THR A 460 -5.82 -3.62 -25.61
N LEU A 461 -5.27 -2.40 -25.60
CA LEU A 461 -3.97 -2.14 -24.98
C LEU A 461 -4.06 -2.29 -23.46
N MET A 462 -3.05 -2.95 -22.88
CA MET A 462 -2.98 -3.21 -21.45
C MET A 462 -1.91 -2.39 -20.74
N SER A 463 -2.29 -1.84 -19.59
CA SER A 463 -1.43 -1.26 -18.57
C SER A 463 -1.46 -2.09 -17.28
N ALA A 464 -0.30 -2.36 -16.71
CA ALA A 464 -0.18 -2.97 -15.40
C ALA A 464 0.09 -1.91 -14.32
N LYS A 465 -0.77 -1.83 -13.30
CA LYS A 465 -0.41 -1.14 -12.06
C LYS A 465 0.38 -2.08 -11.17
N ILE A 466 1.65 -1.75 -10.89
CA ILE A 466 2.59 -2.56 -10.11
C ILE A 466 3.15 -1.77 -8.91
N GLN A 467 3.99 -2.40 -8.09
CA GLN A 467 4.97 -1.70 -7.25
C GLN A 467 6.40 -2.06 -7.67
N THR A 468 7.27 -1.04 -7.71
CA THR A 468 8.65 -1.14 -8.22
C THR A 468 9.69 -0.87 -7.14
N GLY A 469 9.79 0.37 -6.64
CA GLY A 469 10.83 0.75 -5.68
C GLY A 469 10.56 0.28 -4.25
N THR A 470 9.39 0.60 -3.72
CA THR A 470 8.90 0.20 -2.40
C THR A 470 7.42 -0.16 -2.47
N SER A 471 6.90 -0.76 -1.42
CA SER A 471 5.49 -1.11 -1.31
C SER A 471 4.94 -0.79 0.08
N HIS A 472 3.66 -1.07 0.36
CA HIS A 472 3.16 -1.05 1.73
C HIS A 472 3.74 -2.17 2.62
N GLU A 473 4.65 -2.99 2.11
CA GLU A 473 5.43 -3.92 2.91
C GLU A 473 6.53 -3.17 3.69
N VAL A 474 7.21 -2.22 3.04
CA VAL A 474 8.16 -1.27 3.63
C VAL A 474 8.42 -0.10 2.67
N ALA A 475 8.13 1.14 3.10
CA ALA A 475 8.23 2.37 2.31
C ALA A 475 8.98 3.50 3.04
N THR A 476 9.73 3.16 4.09
CA THR A 476 10.58 4.02 4.92
C THR A 476 12.03 4.08 4.43
N VAL A 477 12.25 3.72 3.18
CA VAL A 477 13.55 3.70 2.49
C VAL A 477 13.32 4.13 1.02
N PRO A 478 14.34 4.57 0.28
CA PRO A 478 14.16 4.97 -1.11
C PRO A 478 13.72 3.81 -2.02
N PHE A 479 14.24 2.60 -1.80
CA PHE A 479 13.86 1.38 -2.53
C PHE A 479 14.25 0.11 -1.74
N VAL A 480 13.67 -1.03 -2.11
CA VAL A 480 14.05 -2.37 -1.64
C VAL A 480 14.89 -3.05 -2.74
N PRO A 481 16.18 -3.38 -2.52
CA PRO A 481 17.07 -3.88 -3.57
C PRO A 481 16.85 -5.37 -3.91
N VAL A 482 15.74 -5.66 -4.60
CA VAL A 482 15.31 -7.03 -4.97
C VAL A 482 15.05 -7.19 -6.47
N PRO A 483 16.04 -6.90 -7.34
CA PRO A 483 15.84 -6.87 -8.80
C PRO A 483 15.34 -8.20 -9.40
N SER A 484 15.63 -9.35 -8.77
CA SER A 484 15.05 -10.67 -9.14
C SER A 484 13.52 -10.64 -9.22
N LEU A 485 12.86 -9.98 -8.25
CA LEU A 485 11.40 -9.96 -8.18
C LEU A 485 10.81 -9.06 -9.26
N LEU A 486 11.54 -8.02 -9.69
CA LEU A 486 11.15 -7.22 -10.86
C LEU A 486 11.36 -7.98 -12.17
N PHE A 487 12.45 -8.74 -12.31
CA PHE A 487 12.68 -9.58 -13.48
C PHE A 487 11.48 -10.49 -13.73
N GLN A 488 10.95 -11.15 -12.68
CA GLN A 488 9.77 -12.00 -12.77
C GLN A 488 8.52 -11.22 -13.21
N LYS A 489 8.25 -10.05 -12.61
CA LYS A 489 7.12 -9.19 -12.99
C LYS A 489 7.17 -8.79 -14.46
N PHE A 490 8.31 -8.25 -14.89
CA PHE A 490 8.45 -7.70 -16.24
C PHE A 490 8.46 -8.79 -17.30
N SER A 491 9.09 -9.94 -17.03
CA SER A 491 9.03 -11.09 -17.95
C SER A 491 7.58 -11.52 -18.20
N ALA A 492 6.78 -11.68 -17.14
CA ALA A 492 5.37 -12.02 -17.28
C ALA A 492 4.54 -10.92 -17.98
N MET A 493 4.83 -9.64 -17.71
CA MET A 493 4.21 -8.52 -18.43
C MET A 493 4.48 -8.57 -19.94
N GLN A 494 5.72 -8.87 -20.35
CA GLN A 494 6.06 -9.00 -21.77
C GLN A 494 5.33 -10.17 -22.44
N GLU A 495 5.28 -11.34 -21.79
CA GLU A 495 4.56 -12.53 -22.29
C GLU A 495 3.05 -12.23 -22.51
N LEU A 496 2.45 -11.50 -21.56
CA LEU A 496 1.05 -11.08 -21.60
C LEU A 496 0.77 -9.92 -22.58
N GLY A 497 1.79 -9.35 -23.23
CA GLY A 497 1.62 -8.23 -24.16
C GLY A 497 1.25 -6.91 -23.48
N VAL A 498 1.65 -6.72 -22.22
CA VAL A 498 1.50 -5.45 -21.51
C VAL A 498 2.43 -4.42 -22.16
N SER A 499 1.88 -3.27 -22.55
CA SER A 499 2.63 -2.20 -23.21
C SER A 499 2.80 -0.96 -22.35
N HIS A 500 2.09 -0.89 -21.22
CA HIS A 500 2.09 0.26 -20.32
C HIS A 500 2.24 -0.22 -18.88
N THR A 501 2.87 0.58 -18.03
CA THR A 501 2.90 0.30 -16.61
C THR A 501 2.89 1.58 -15.78
N MET A 502 2.10 1.55 -14.71
CA MET A 502 2.19 2.48 -13.61
C MET A 502 3.09 1.83 -12.54
N LEU A 503 4.33 2.30 -12.47
CA LEU A 503 5.42 1.69 -11.70
C LEU A 503 5.22 1.76 -10.18
N CYS A 504 4.42 2.73 -9.73
CA CYS A 504 4.32 3.06 -8.32
C CYS A 504 2.94 3.65 -7.97
N TRP A 505 2.72 3.91 -6.68
CA TRP A 505 1.60 4.73 -6.21
C TRP A 505 2.13 6.05 -5.63
N TYR A 506 1.67 6.45 -4.43
CA TYR A 506 2.22 7.60 -3.71
C TYR A 506 3.65 7.39 -3.20
N PHE A 507 4.09 6.14 -3.08
CA PHE A 507 5.43 5.69 -2.67
C PHE A 507 6.02 4.76 -3.73
N GLY A 508 7.30 4.40 -3.56
CA GLY A 508 8.02 3.49 -4.46
C GLY A 508 8.58 4.16 -5.71
N ASN A 509 8.87 5.45 -5.60
CA ASN A 509 9.14 6.38 -6.70
C ASN A 509 10.42 7.20 -6.52
N TYR A 510 11.28 6.86 -5.55
CA TYR A 510 12.62 7.45 -5.47
C TYR A 510 13.49 6.96 -6.63
N PRO A 511 14.30 7.81 -7.28
CA PRO A 511 15.22 7.37 -8.31
C PRO A 511 16.25 6.37 -7.77
N GLY A 512 16.41 5.23 -8.42
CA GLY A 512 17.45 4.28 -8.06
C GLY A 512 17.39 2.94 -8.78
N LEU A 513 18.06 1.95 -8.17
CA LEU A 513 18.28 0.61 -8.72
C LEU A 513 17.01 -0.04 -9.29
N MET A 514 15.89 0.07 -8.58
CA MET A 514 14.65 -0.63 -8.94
C MET A 514 13.97 0.02 -10.16
N ASN A 515 14.01 1.34 -10.30
CA ASN A 515 13.54 2.00 -11.52
C ASN A 515 14.48 1.70 -12.69
N LYS A 516 15.81 1.73 -12.49
CA LYS A 516 16.77 1.32 -13.53
C LYS A 516 16.48 -0.10 -14.01
N SER A 517 16.17 -1.00 -13.08
CA SER A 517 15.76 -2.38 -13.40
C SER A 517 14.52 -2.38 -14.28
N ALA A 518 13.47 -1.64 -13.90
CA ALA A 518 12.24 -1.51 -14.68
C ALA A 518 12.51 -0.95 -16.10
N GLY A 519 13.37 0.06 -16.23
CA GLY A 519 13.77 0.62 -17.51
C GLY A 519 14.44 -0.40 -18.44
N LYS A 520 15.41 -1.16 -17.92
CA LYS A 520 16.11 -2.21 -18.69
C LYS A 520 15.18 -3.39 -19.03
N LEU A 521 14.33 -3.81 -18.09
CA LEU A 521 13.34 -4.87 -18.28
C LEU A 521 12.15 -4.46 -19.18
N SER A 522 12.13 -3.22 -19.66
CA SER A 522 11.11 -2.76 -20.61
C SER A 522 11.54 -2.89 -22.06
N LEU A 523 12.76 -3.36 -22.32
CA LEU A 523 13.32 -3.57 -23.66
C LEU A 523 13.05 -4.99 -24.16
N ASP A 524 13.13 -5.18 -25.47
CA ASP A 524 12.92 -6.46 -26.16
C ASP A 524 14.05 -7.47 -25.98
N ASP A 525 15.16 -7.05 -25.37
CA ASP A 525 16.37 -7.83 -25.23
C ASP A 525 16.69 -8.20 -23.77
N ILE A 526 15.65 -8.46 -22.97
CA ILE A 526 15.84 -9.05 -21.63
C ILE A 526 16.63 -10.36 -21.77
N PRO A 527 17.69 -10.58 -20.96
CA PRO A 527 18.39 -11.87 -20.92
C PRO A 527 17.45 -13.03 -20.60
N ASP A 528 17.67 -14.18 -21.23
CA ASP A 528 16.84 -15.40 -21.06
C ASP A 528 16.72 -15.88 -19.60
N ASN A 529 17.65 -15.48 -18.72
CA ASN A 529 17.60 -15.84 -17.31
C ASN A 529 17.90 -14.65 -16.39
N GLU A 530 17.30 -14.74 -15.20
CA GLU A 530 17.38 -13.73 -14.15
C GLU A 530 18.82 -13.40 -13.74
N LYS A 531 19.70 -14.39 -13.64
CA LYS A 531 21.07 -14.19 -13.13
C LYS A 531 21.91 -13.33 -14.06
N ASP A 532 21.74 -13.48 -15.37
CA ASP A 532 22.48 -12.69 -16.35
C ASP A 532 21.99 -11.24 -16.36
N PHE A 533 20.67 -11.02 -16.24
CA PHE A 533 20.11 -9.68 -16.05
C PHE A 533 20.68 -8.98 -14.80
N ILE A 534 20.69 -9.67 -13.66
CA ILE A 534 21.16 -9.07 -12.41
C ILE A 534 22.67 -8.81 -12.45
N ARG A 535 23.46 -9.68 -13.11
CA ARG A 535 24.88 -9.46 -13.32
C ARG A 535 25.14 -8.23 -14.19
N ASP A 536 24.41 -8.09 -15.30
CA ASP A 536 24.48 -6.92 -16.18
C ASP A 536 24.15 -5.63 -15.41
N LEU A 537 23.04 -5.64 -14.67
CA LEU A 537 22.62 -4.51 -13.84
C LEU A 537 23.68 -4.15 -12.78
N ALA A 538 24.24 -5.14 -12.09
CA ALA A 538 25.28 -4.91 -11.08
C ALA A 538 26.55 -4.31 -11.70
N SER A 539 26.93 -4.75 -12.90
CA SER A 539 28.17 -4.30 -13.56
C SER A 539 28.21 -2.81 -13.89
N ILE A 540 27.06 -2.17 -14.09
CA ILE A 540 26.95 -0.71 -14.29
C ILE A 540 27.45 0.06 -13.05
N TYR A 541 27.23 -0.50 -11.86
CA TYR A 541 27.27 0.24 -10.59
C TYR A 541 28.36 -0.22 -9.64
N TRP A 542 28.78 -1.47 -9.71
CA TRP A 542 29.71 -2.13 -8.78
C TRP A 542 31.02 -2.49 -9.47
N LYS A 543 32.12 -2.63 -8.72
CA LYS A 543 33.44 -2.97 -9.27
C LYS A 543 33.41 -4.42 -9.75
N ASP A 544 34.10 -4.73 -10.84
CA ASP A 544 34.11 -6.08 -11.45
C ASP A 544 34.40 -7.20 -10.44
N GLU A 545 35.35 -6.97 -9.54
CA GLU A 545 35.76 -7.89 -8.47
C GLU A 545 34.65 -8.16 -7.43
N ASP A 546 33.68 -7.26 -7.29
CA ASP A 546 32.56 -7.34 -6.33
C ASP A 546 31.21 -7.71 -6.98
N VAL A 547 31.07 -7.66 -8.32
CA VAL A 547 29.80 -7.93 -9.02
C VAL A 547 29.17 -9.27 -8.60
N SER A 548 29.98 -10.33 -8.51
CA SER A 548 29.50 -11.65 -8.10
C SER A 548 28.92 -11.66 -6.68
N LYS A 549 29.58 -10.97 -5.74
CA LYS A 549 29.10 -10.80 -4.36
C LYS A 549 27.83 -9.98 -4.28
N VAL A 550 27.71 -8.94 -5.12
CA VAL A 550 26.50 -8.11 -5.17
C VAL A 550 25.29 -8.91 -5.67
N VAL A 551 25.48 -9.70 -6.73
CA VAL A 551 24.44 -10.61 -7.24
C VAL A 551 24.01 -11.61 -6.16
N GLU A 552 24.97 -12.17 -5.41
CA GLU A 552 24.68 -13.08 -4.29
C GLU A 552 23.90 -12.38 -3.16
N ALA A 553 24.29 -11.16 -2.79
CA ALA A 553 23.59 -10.37 -1.77
C ALA A 553 22.15 -10.04 -2.19
N TRP A 554 21.95 -9.57 -3.42
CA TRP A 554 20.61 -9.30 -3.97
C TRP A 554 19.75 -10.57 -4.04
N THR A 555 20.34 -11.73 -4.37
CA THR A 555 19.64 -13.02 -4.32
C THR A 555 19.17 -13.34 -2.90
N HIS A 556 20.02 -13.11 -1.89
CA HIS A 556 19.65 -13.27 -0.48
C HIS A 556 18.54 -12.31 -0.04
N PHE A 557 18.57 -11.07 -0.51
CA PHE A 557 17.53 -10.09 -0.26
C PHE A 557 16.19 -10.52 -0.85
N SER A 558 16.16 -10.94 -2.12
CA SER A 558 14.94 -11.42 -2.77
C SER A 558 14.36 -12.64 -2.07
N ASN A 559 15.18 -13.68 -1.82
CA ASN A 559 14.76 -14.89 -1.11
C ASN A 559 14.22 -14.57 0.30
N GLY A 560 14.84 -13.61 0.99
CA GLY A 560 14.35 -13.16 2.30
C GLY A 560 13.01 -12.44 2.17
N TYR A 561 12.94 -11.45 1.29
CA TYR A 561 11.80 -10.58 1.13
C TYR A 561 10.54 -11.33 0.68
N GLU A 562 10.67 -12.40 -0.10
CA GLU A 562 9.56 -13.30 -0.44
C GLU A 562 8.90 -13.96 0.79
N ASN A 563 9.53 -13.97 1.96
CA ASN A 563 8.90 -14.48 3.17
C ASN A 563 8.01 -13.43 3.88
N TYR A 564 7.84 -12.23 3.33
CA TYR A 564 6.91 -11.25 3.86
C TYR A 564 5.49 -11.84 3.99
N PRO A 565 4.83 -11.75 5.16
CA PRO A 565 3.48 -12.27 5.34
C PRO A 565 2.45 -11.69 4.35
N LEU A 566 1.89 -12.54 3.48
CA LEU A 566 0.90 -12.17 2.47
C LEU A 566 -0.48 -11.86 3.07
N THR A 567 -0.57 -10.77 3.84
CA THR A 567 -1.83 -10.21 4.33
C THR A 567 -1.76 -8.68 4.33
N ASN A 568 -2.81 -8.01 3.84
CA ASN A 568 -2.83 -6.54 3.85
C ASN A 568 -2.88 -5.95 5.26
N HIS A 569 -3.36 -6.69 6.28
CA HIS A 569 -3.28 -6.25 7.68
C HIS A 569 -1.81 -6.08 8.10
N PHE A 570 -0.93 -6.96 7.64
CA PHE A 570 0.49 -6.88 7.97
C PHE A 570 1.18 -5.73 7.23
N GLN A 571 0.83 -5.46 5.97
CA GLN A 571 1.26 -4.24 5.26
C GLN A 571 0.85 -2.95 5.99
N TYR A 572 -0.41 -2.90 6.45
CA TYR A 572 -1.03 -1.70 6.98
C TYR A 572 -0.71 -1.41 8.45
N TYR A 573 -0.39 -2.42 9.26
CA TYR A 573 -0.17 -2.26 10.70
C TYR A 573 1.01 -3.08 11.23
N GLY A 574 1.74 -3.79 10.37
CA GLY A 574 2.89 -4.60 10.76
C GLY A 574 4.10 -3.76 11.15
N PRO A 575 5.09 -4.38 11.81
CA PRO A 575 6.21 -3.66 12.41
C PRO A 575 7.31 -3.24 11.43
N MET A 576 7.20 -3.54 10.13
CA MET A 576 8.33 -3.36 9.20
C MET A 576 8.67 -1.89 8.90
N HIS A 577 7.74 -0.95 9.07
CA HIS A 577 8.01 0.49 8.93
C HIS A 577 8.39 1.15 10.26
N ASP A 578 7.61 0.85 11.31
CA ASP A 578 7.63 1.54 12.61
C ASP A 578 8.43 0.79 13.68
N GLY A 579 9.01 -0.38 13.33
CA GLY A 579 9.82 -1.20 14.23
C GLY A 579 10.89 -0.40 14.97
N PRO A 580 11.72 0.40 14.25
CA PRO A 580 12.74 1.27 14.84
C PRO A 580 12.28 2.34 15.83
N VAL A 581 10.98 2.45 16.10
CA VAL A 581 10.39 3.39 17.07
C VAL A 581 9.34 2.71 17.96
N TRP A 582 9.38 1.38 18.06
CA TRP A 582 8.44 0.57 18.85
C TRP A 582 8.94 0.36 20.29
N PRO A 583 8.19 0.77 21.33
CA PRO A 583 8.71 0.86 22.71
C PRO A 583 8.86 -0.46 23.48
N LEU A 584 8.56 -1.62 22.88
CA LEU A 584 8.51 -2.96 23.50
C LEU A 584 7.96 -3.00 24.94
N LEU A 585 6.64 -3.14 25.06
CA LEU A 585 5.95 -3.06 26.36
C LEU A 585 6.01 -4.40 27.10
N LEU A 586 6.89 -4.53 28.09
CA LEU A 586 6.98 -5.74 28.93
C LEU A 586 5.75 -5.90 29.83
N LYS A 587 5.20 -4.80 30.35
CA LYS A 587 3.92 -4.79 31.06
C LYS A 587 2.78 -4.65 30.05
N PRO A 588 1.65 -5.35 30.22
CA PRO A 588 0.53 -5.25 29.31
C PRO A 588 -0.10 -3.84 29.37
N ALA A 589 -0.43 -3.31 28.19
CA ALA A 589 -0.90 -1.95 28.01
C ALA A 589 -2.24 -1.84 27.27
N ASP A 590 -2.58 -2.85 26.46
CA ASP A 590 -3.65 -2.78 25.45
C ASP A 590 -3.54 -1.59 24.50
N ALA A 591 -2.30 -1.20 24.21
CA ALA A 591 -2.02 -0.10 23.31
C ALA A 591 -2.26 -0.56 21.85
N PRO A 592 -3.11 0.13 21.08
CA PRO A 592 -3.41 -0.27 19.71
C PRO A 592 -2.26 -0.01 18.73
N LEU A 593 -2.30 -0.63 17.55
CA LEU A 593 -1.36 -0.39 16.46
C LEU A 593 -1.73 0.85 15.66
N THR A 594 -0.74 1.50 15.05
CA THR A 594 -0.96 2.69 14.20
C THR A 594 -0.74 2.40 12.72
N PRO A 595 -1.46 3.10 11.81
CA PRO A 595 -1.31 2.91 10.37
C PRO A 595 0.11 3.21 9.89
N THR A 596 0.70 2.31 9.09
CA THR A 596 2.07 2.48 8.58
C THR A 596 2.19 3.65 7.60
N TRP A 597 1.15 3.93 6.81
CA TRP A 597 1.15 4.96 5.75
C TRP A 597 0.71 6.36 6.21
N GLN A 598 0.52 6.59 7.51
CA GLN A 598 0.12 7.90 8.05
C GLN A 598 0.99 8.33 9.22
N ILE A 599 1.20 9.65 9.32
CA ILE A 599 1.78 10.32 10.49
C ILE A 599 0.69 10.72 11.49
N GLY A 600 -0.46 11.20 10.99
CA GLY A 600 -1.60 11.62 11.79
C GLY A 600 -2.92 11.09 11.26
N SER A 601 -3.93 11.10 12.12
CA SER A 601 -5.27 10.63 11.80
C SER A 601 -5.93 11.54 10.77
N SER A 602 -6.45 10.95 9.70
CA SER A 602 -7.29 11.66 8.73
C SER A 602 -8.62 12.13 9.31
N SER A 603 -9.04 11.62 10.47
CA SER A 603 -10.31 11.96 11.11
C SER A 603 -10.16 13.02 12.20
N THR A 604 -9.15 12.89 13.06
CA THR A 604 -8.92 13.84 14.18
C THR A 604 -7.88 14.91 13.87
N LEU A 605 -7.11 14.74 12.78
CA LEU A 605 -5.97 15.57 12.39
C LEU A 605 -4.84 15.62 13.42
N LYS A 606 -4.87 14.74 14.43
CA LYS A 606 -3.83 14.63 15.47
C LYS A 606 -2.81 13.55 15.08
N PRO A 607 -1.53 13.67 15.52
CA PRO A 607 -0.52 12.62 15.34
C PRO A 607 -0.96 11.28 15.93
N TRP A 608 -0.56 10.18 15.28
CA TRP A 608 -0.72 8.82 15.80
C TRP A 608 0.35 8.52 16.89
N PRO A 609 0.06 7.75 17.97
CA PRO A 609 1.08 7.31 18.91
C PRO A 609 2.01 6.30 18.25
N PRO A 610 3.14 5.99 18.90
CA PRO A 610 3.86 4.75 18.63
C PRO A 610 2.93 3.54 18.74
N SER A 611 3.13 2.55 17.86
CA SER A 611 2.38 1.29 17.91
C SER A 611 2.58 0.56 19.24
N GLY A 612 1.50 0.00 19.75
CA GLY A 612 1.46 -0.63 21.07
C GLY A 612 1.70 -2.13 21.10
N ASP A 613 1.12 -2.81 22.08
CA ASP A 613 1.31 -4.24 22.30
C ASP A 613 0.21 -5.13 21.74
N ARG A 614 -0.82 -4.57 21.08
CA ARG A 614 -1.88 -5.33 20.41
C ARG A 614 -1.46 -5.85 19.04
N VAL A 615 -0.32 -6.54 18.96
CA VAL A 615 0.25 -7.05 17.70
C VAL A 615 -0.65 -8.03 16.95
N GLY A 616 -1.67 -8.61 17.60
CA GLY A 616 -2.68 -9.42 16.92
C GLY A 616 -3.47 -8.64 15.86
N GLU A 617 -3.49 -7.30 15.93
CA GLU A 617 -4.18 -6.44 14.96
C GLU A 617 -3.56 -6.49 13.55
N CYS A 618 -2.28 -6.84 13.40
CA CYS A 618 -1.61 -6.89 12.09
C CYS A 618 -1.62 -8.28 11.41
N ILE A 619 -2.13 -9.33 12.08
CA ILE A 619 -2.03 -10.73 11.58
C ILE A 619 -3.18 -11.10 10.64
N GLY A 620 -4.31 -10.37 10.70
CA GLY A 620 -5.45 -10.57 9.78
C GLY A 620 -6.24 -11.88 9.98
N GLY A 621 -5.92 -12.67 11.02
CA GLY A 621 -6.70 -13.81 11.48
C GLY A 621 -6.49 -15.14 10.73
N VAL A 622 -5.83 -15.14 9.57
CA VAL A 622 -5.54 -16.38 8.81
C VAL A 622 -4.31 -17.10 9.37
N LEU A 623 -3.23 -16.36 9.55
CA LEU A 623 -2.01 -16.84 10.18
C LEU A 623 -2.12 -16.79 11.71
N SER A 624 -1.34 -17.61 12.40
CA SER A 624 -1.10 -17.47 13.85
C SER A 624 0.10 -16.54 14.11
N LEU A 625 0.26 -16.08 15.34
CA LEU A 625 1.43 -15.27 15.71
C LEU A 625 2.74 -16.04 15.48
N GLU A 626 2.77 -17.33 15.82
CA GLU A 626 3.93 -18.21 15.61
C GLU A 626 4.31 -18.33 14.13
N GLU A 627 3.31 -18.44 13.25
CA GLU A 627 3.54 -18.52 11.80
C GLU A 627 4.08 -17.20 11.23
N VAL A 628 3.58 -16.05 11.71
CA VAL A 628 4.08 -14.73 11.30
C VAL A 628 5.50 -14.49 11.85
N VAL A 629 5.79 -14.94 13.08
CA VAL A 629 7.15 -14.93 13.65
C VAL A 629 8.10 -15.76 12.80
N GLU A 630 7.71 -16.96 12.38
CA GLU A 630 8.53 -17.84 11.55
C GLU A 630 8.78 -17.26 10.16
N LEU A 631 7.77 -16.66 9.52
CA LEU A 631 7.95 -15.96 8.24
C LEU A 631 8.91 -14.77 8.38
N SER A 632 8.73 -13.96 9.43
CA SER A 632 9.62 -12.82 9.70
C SER A 632 11.05 -13.27 10.02
N HIS A 633 11.21 -14.40 10.71
CA HIS A 633 12.51 -15.03 10.99
C HIS A 633 13.22 -15.46 9.71
N ARG A 634 12.52 -16.13 8.77
CA ARG A 634 13.09 -16.51 7.46
C ARG A 634 13.52 -15.28 6.66
N MET A 635 12.70 -14.24 6.68
CA MET A 635 12.97 -12.98 5.99
C MET A 635 14.26 -12.34 6.49
N THR A 636 14.36 -12.05 7.79
CA THR A 636 15.56 -11.41 8.36
C THR A 636 16.79 -12.31 8.25
N SER A 637 16.66 -13.62 8.44
CA SER A 637 17.80 -14.54 8.39
C SER A 637 18.43 -14.66 7.00
N SER A 638 17.62 -14.57 5.93
CA SER A 638 18.16 -14.50 4.58
C SER A 638 18.73 -13.11 4.27
N TRP A 639 18.03 -12.06 4.70
CA TRP A 639 18.47 -10.68 4.46
C TRP A 639 19.85 -10.40 5.09
N ASP A 640 20.07 -10.85 6.33
CA ASP A 640 21.32 -10.63 7.06
C ASP A 640 22.54 -11.26 6.35
N LYS A 641 22.35 -12.34 5.59
CA LYS A 641 23.41 -12.92 4.77
C LYS A 641 23.86 -11.95 3.67
N GLY A 642 22.90 -11.31 3.00
CA GLY A 642 23.21 -10.28 2.00
C GLY A 642 23.85 -9.03 2.61
N VAL A 643 23.39 -8.60 3.80
CA VAL A 643 24.00 -7.48 4.53
C VAL A 643 25.43 -7.81 4.93
N GLN A 644 25.71 -9.04 5.36
CA GLN A 644 27.06 -9.48 5.70
C GLN A 644 28.00 -9.41 4.49
N ILE A 645 27.55 -9.83 3.31
CA ILE A 645 28.32 -9.70 2.06
C ILE A 645 28.61 -8.23 1.75
N PHE A 646 27.63 -7.35 1.91
CA PHE A 646 27.83 -5.91 1.72
C PHE A 646 28.82 -5.30 2.73
N LYS A 647 28.80 -5.73 3.99
CA LYS A 647 29.79 -5.32 5.01
C LYS A 647 31.22 -5.70 4.61
N GLU A 648 31.42 -6.83 3.92
CA GLU A 648 32.75 -7.26 3.48
C GLU A 648 33.32 -6.42 2.33
N ILE A 649 32.47 -5.87 1.45
CA ILE A 649 32.90 -5.07 0.29
C ILE A 649 32.84 -3.56 0.53
N GLU A 650 32.18 -3.10 1.59
CA GLU A 650 31.93 -1.68 1.87
C GLU A 650 33.20 -0.81 1.80
N GLN A 651 34.33 -1.34 2.30
CA GLN A 651 35.61 -0.64 2.33
C GLN A 651 36.13 -0.31 0.91
N ASN A 652 35.76 -1.12 -0.08
CA ASN A 652 36.13 -0.90 -1.48
C ASN A 652 35.47 0.37 -2.05
N TYR A 653 34.43 0.90 -1.41
CA TYR A 653 33.63 2.04 -1.87
C TYR A 653 33.76 3.27 -0.98
N SER A 654 34.82 3.40 -0.19
CA SER A 654 34.99 4.52 0.76
C SER A 654 34.93 5.92 0.13
N ASN A 655 35.17 6.03 -1.19
CA ASN A 655 35.12 7.28 -1.96
C ASN A 655 33.91 7.36 -2.91
N ASP A 656 33.00 6.38 -2.86
CA ASP A 656 31.79 6.30 -3.69
C ASP A 656 30.56 6.45 -2.80
N ARG A 657 30.08 7.71 -2.69
CA ARG A 657 28.94 8.06 -1.85
C ARG A 657 27.69 7.25 -2.21
N GLU A 658 27.40 7.07 -3.49
CA GLU A 658 26.18 6.41 -3.95
C GLU A 658 26.18 4.93 -3.57
N ARG A 659 27.32 4.23 -3.73
CA ARG A 659 27.44 2.82 -3.30
C ARG A 659 27.40 2.66 -1.79
N LEU A 660 27.99 3.57 -1.03
CA LEU A 660 27.87 3.57 0.44
C LEU A 660 26.42 3.80 0.89
N LEU A 661 25.69 4.68 0.19
CA LEU A 661 24.27 4.92 0.43
C LEU A 661 23.42 3.68 0.10
N ASP A 662 23.71 2.95 -0.98
CA ASP A 662 23.03 1.69 -1.31
C ASP A 662 23.26 0.60 -0.26
N ILE A 663 24.51 0.48 0.23
CA ILE A 663 24.85 -0.42 1.35
C ILE A 663 24.10 0.00 2.62
N GLY A 664 24.05 1.31 2.90
CA GLY A 664 23.32 1.88 4.03
C GLY A 664 21.83 1.55 4.00
N VAL A 665 21.18 1.64 2.82
CA VAL A 665 19.78 1.24 2.63
C VAL A 665 19.58 -0.25 2.93
N ALA A 666 20.45 -1.12 2.44
CA ALA A 666 20.37 -2.56 2.74
C ALA A 666 20.53 -2.88 4.23
N LYS A 667 21.45 -2.18 4.93
CA LYS A 667 21.63 -2.29 6.38
C LYS A 667 20.39 -1.81 7.15
N ALA A 668 19.85 -0.64 6.78
CA ALA A 668 18.66 -0.09 7.41
C ALA A 668 17.42 -0.99 7.23
N LEU A 669 17.27 -1.63 6.07
CA LEU A 669 16.24 -2.66 5.84
C LEU A 669 16.48 -3.90 6.70
N GLY A 670 17.73 -4.35 6.83
CA GLY A 670 18.08 -5.47 7.72
C GLY A 670 17.66 -5.21 9.17
N ILE A 671 17.95 -4.00 9.68
CA ILE A 671 17.52 -3.57 11.02
C ILE A 671 15.98 -3.53 11.13
N GLN A 672 15.28 -2.98 10.14
CA GLN A 672 13.81 -2.94 10.16
C GLN A 672 13.19 -4.34 10.18
N PHE A 673 13.72 -5.28 9.40
CA PHE A 673 13.23 -6.65 9.35
C PHE A 673 13.56 -7.45 10.60
N ARG A 674 14.78 -7.28 11.14
CA ARG A 674 15.19 -7.88 12.42
C ARG A 674 14.33 -7.34 13.55
N SER A 675 14.12 -6.03 13.61
CA SER A 675 13.23 -5.39 14.58
C SER A 675 11.79 -5.88 14.46
N GLY A 676 11.28 -6.02 13.22
CA GLY A 676 9.96 -6.59 12.97
C GLY A 676 9.80 -8.02 13.51
N TYR A 677 10.79 -8.88 13.29
CA TYR A 677 10.85 -10.21 13.89
C TYR A 677 10.91 -10.14 15.42
N ASN A 678 11.80 -9.31 15.97
CA ASN A 678 12.03 -9.16 17.40
C ASN A 678 10.78 -8.68 18.13
N ILE A 679 10.03 -7.73 17.57
CA ILE A 679 8.76 -7.24 18.13
C ILE A 679 7.74 -8.38 18.23
N LEU A 680 7.54 -9.15 17.15
CA LEU A 680 6.58 -10.25 17.14
C LEU A 680 7.00 -11.38 18.09
N ASN A 681 8.29 -11.73 18.10
CA ASN A 681 8.85 -12.75 18.98
C ASN A 681 8.77 -12.31 20.45
N PHE A 682 9.05 -11.04 20.75
CA PHE A 682 8.94 -10.46 22.08
C PHE A 682 7.52 -10.62 22.62
N TYR A 683 6.50 -10.22 21.86
CA TYR A 683 5.12 -10.34 22.32
C TYR A 683 4.65 -11.80 22.37
N MET A 684 5.10 -12.68 21.47
CA MET A 684 4.83 -14.12 21.57
C MET A 684 5.39 -14.72 22.87
N LEU A 685 6.66 -14.44 23.18
CA LEU A 685 7.33 -14.90 24.40
C LEU A 685 6.70 -14.29 25.67
N ARG A 686 6.35 -13.00 25.63
CA ARG A 686 5.67 -12.30 26.72
C ARG A 686 4.32 -12.94 27.04
N GLU A 687 3.49 -13.16 26.03
CA GLU A 687 2.17 -13.79 26.20
C GLU A 687 2.27 -15.22 26.73
N LYS A 688 3.29 -15.97 26.28
CA LYS A 688 3.61 -17.30 26.83
C LYS A 688 4.00 -17.20 28.31
N MET A 689 4.92 -16.30 28.66
CA MET A 689 5.41 -16.10 30.03
C MET A 689 4.28 -15.76 31.01
N PHE A 690 3.32 -14.93 30.60
CA PHE A 690 2.19 -14.51 31.46
C PHE A 690 1.26 -15.68 31.83
N ARG A 691 1.13 -16.67 30.94
CA ARG A 691 0.23 -17.82 31.13
C ARG A 691 0.93 -19.02 31.76
N MET A 692 2.25 -19.03 31.80
CA MET A 692 3.05 -20.04 32.48
C MET A 692 3.14 -19.81 33.99
N GLU A 693 3.48 -20.89 34.71
CA GLU A 693 3.86 -20.87 36.12
C GLU A 693 5.31 -21.34 36.27
N GLY A 694 5.81 -21.37 37.50
CA GLY A 694 7.16 -21.87 37.77
C GLY A 694 8.28 -20.85 37.53
N LYS A 695 9.52 -21.33 37.70
CA LYS A 695 10.75 -20.53 37.62
C LYS A 695 11.35 -20.53 36.22
N GLU A 696 10.93 -21.43 35.34
CA GLU A 696 11.27 -21.50 33.92
C GLU A 696 10.91 -20.20 33.17
N ARG A 697 9.98 -19.41 33.73
CA ARG A 697 9.69 -18.04 33.28
C ARG A 697 10.92 -17.11 33.34
N LEU A 698 11.92 -17.40 34.17
CA LEU A 698 13.17 -16.64 34.21
C LEU A 698 13.96 -16.80 32.90
N ASP A 699 13.91 -17.96 32.26
CA ASP A 699 14.59 -18.20 30.98
C ASP A 699 13.91 -17.44 29.84
N ILE A 700 12.57 -17.30 29.89
CA ILE A 700 11.83 -16.47 28.94
C ILE A 700 12.10 -14.98 29.21
N LEU A 701 12.11 -14.54 30.47
CA LEU A 701 12.45 -13.17 30.81
C LEU A 701 13.87 -12.80 30.35
N LYS A 702 14.82 -13.74 30.43
CA LYS A 702 16.15 -13.57 29.86
C LYS A 702 16.08 -13.37 28.35
N GLN A 703 15.36 -14.20 27.60
CA GLN A 703 15.19 -14.02 26.16
C GLN A 703 14.55 -12.67 25.80
N LEU A 704 13.54 -12.22 26.56
CA LEU A 704 12.95 -10.89 26.39
C LEU A 704 13.97 -9.77 26.64
N THR A 705 14.87 -9.96 27.60
CA THR A 705 15.96 -9.02 27.92
C THR A 705 16.99 -8.99 26.79
N ASP A 706 17.41 -10.17 26.32
CA ASP A 706 18.36 -10.33 25.20
C ASP A 706 17.81 -9.62 23.93
N ILE A 707 16.50 -9.71 23.66
CA ILE A 707 15.83 -8.96 22.55
C ILE A 707 15.91 -7.44 22.76
N ILE A 708 15.62 -6.94 23.97
CA ILE A 708 15.65 -5.49 24.24
C ILE A 708 17.07 -4.94 24.07
N GLU A 709 18.09 -5.69 24.50
CA GLU A 709 19.49 -5.32 24.33
C GLU A 709 19.91 -5.32 22.85
N GLU A 710 19.46 -6.30 22.06
CA GLU A 710 19.67 -6.34 20.62
C GLU A 710 19.03 -5.13 19.91
N GLU A 711 17.78 -4.77 20.25
CA GLU A 711 17.12 -3.60 19.69
C GLU A 711 17.90 -2.30 19.99
N ILE A 712 18.42 -2.12 21.21
CA ILE A 712 19.22 -0.93 21.56
C ILE A 712 20.49 -0.86 20.71
N ALA A 713 21.18 -1.98 20.50
CA ALA A 713 22.40 -2.02 19.68
C ALA A 713 22.10 -1.70 18.20
N MET A 714 20.98 -2.21 17.67
CA MET A 714 20.55 -1.89 16.30
C MET A 714 20.08 -0.44 16.15
N ASP A 715 19.41 0.12 17.17
CA ASP A 715 19.01 1.53 17.18
C ASP A 715 20.24 2.45 17.08
N GLU A 716 21.37 2.09 17.70
CA GLU A 716 22.65 2.84 17.57
C GLU A 716 23.20 2.80 16.13
N GLU A 717 23.16 1.64 15.48
CA GLU A 717 23.56 1.51 14.06
C GLU A 717 22.62 2.31 13.15
N LEU A 718 21.30 2.19 13.33
CA LEU A 718 20.32 2.91 12.52
C LEU A 718 20.40 4.43 12.73
N LEU A 719 20.63 4.90 13.96
CA LEU A 719 20.83 6.31 14.26
C LEU A 719 22.00 6.89 13.46
N ALA A 720 23.11 6.15 13.35
CA ALA A 720 24.26 6.56 12.55
C ALA A 720 23.93 6.59 11.05
N LEU A 721 23.16 5.63 10.55
CA LEU A 721 22.71 5.61 9.14
C LEU A 721 21.80 6.81 8.84
N CYS A 722 20.77 7.06 9.66
CA CYS A 722 19.83 8.18 9.48
C CYS A 722 20.50 9.56 9.52
N LYS A 723 21.57 9.72 10.32
CA LYS A 723 22.36 10.97 10.36
C LYS A 723 23.10 11.24 9.05
N ASN A 724 23.42 10.20 8.28
CA ASN A 724 24.15 10.29 7.01
C ASN A 724 23.24 10.22 5.77
N ASP A 725 22.02 9.70 5.92
CA ASP A 725 21.07 9.52 4.84
C ASP A 725 19.66 9.94 5.26
N SER A 726 19.26 11.14 4.83
CA SER A 726 17.92 11.69 5.11
C SER A 726 16.78 10.99 4.36
N ARG A 727 17.06 10.04 3.46
CA ARG A 727 16.00 9.24 2.81
C ARG A 727 15.43 8.19 3.78
N LEU A 728 16.21 7.78 4.78
CA LEU A 728 15.82 6.75 5.73
C LEU A 728 14.76 7.28 6.69
N GLY A 729 13.68 6.53 6.83
CA GLY A 729 12.52 6.84 7.66
C GLY A 729 11.45 7.69 6.96
N PHE A 730 11.77 8.35 5.85
CA PHE A 730 10.79 9.14 5.09
C PHE A 730 9.81 8.23 4.36
N HIS A 731 8.51 8.55 4.45
CA HIS A 731 7.44 7.82 3.78
C HIS A 731 6.60 8.79 2.94
N SER A 732 6.69 8.69 1.61
CA SER A 732 6.07 9.65 0.68
C SER A 732 4.55 9.80 0.84
N GLU A 733 3.80 8.71 1.04
CA GLU A 733 2.35 8.82 1.30
C GLU A 733 2.01 9.43 2.66
N ALA A 734 2.86 9.22 3.66
CA ALA A 734 2.66 9.78 4.99
C ALA A 734 3.05 11.27 5.03
N GLU A 735 3.76 11.76 4.01
CA GLU A 735 4.32 13.12 3.92
C GLU A 735 5.21 13.47 5.13
N GLY A 736 6.02 12.51 5.60
CA GLY A 736 6.88 12.70 6.76
C GLY A 736 7.68 11.46 7.17
N TYR A 737 8.36 11.55 8.33
CA TYR A 737 9.24 10.50 8.83
C TYR A 737 8.53 9.57 9.81
N LYS A 738 8.51 8.27 9.54
CA LYS A 738 8.04 7.23 10.48
C LYS A 738 9.01 7.06 11.65
N TYR A 739 10.31 7.10 11.35
CA TYR A 739 11.40 7.21 12.31
C TYR A 739 12.41 8.28 11.87
N PHE A 740 13.08 8.88 12.84
CA PHE A 740 14.08 9.94 12.66
C PHE A 740 14.99 9.98 13.90
N PRO A 741 16.18 10.61 13.85
CA PRO A 741 17.20 10.51 14.89
C PRO A 741 16.69 10.69 16.33
N GLU A 742 15.95 11.76 16.60
CA GLU A 742 15.44 12.08 17.93
C GLU A 742 14.43 11.03 18.42
N LYS A 743 13.61 10.47 17.53
CA LYS A 743 12.62 9.43 17.87
C LYS A 743 13.28 8.07 18.12
N ILE A 744 14.39 7.78 17.45
CA ILE A 744 15.22 6.60 17.74
C ILE A 744 15.88 6.75 19.12
N GLU A 745 16.46 7.91 19.42
CA GLU A 745 17.03 8.22 20.73
C GLU A 745 15.97 8.12 21.86
N TRP A 746 14.75 8.59 21.59
CA TRP A 746 13.61 8.39 22.48
C TRP A 746 13.31 6.90 22.71
N ARG A 747 13.23 6.09 21.65
CA ARG A 747 13.00 4.65 21.76
C ARG A 747 14.07 3.98 22.63
N MET A 748 15.34 4.25 22.37
CA MET A 748 16.45 3.71 23.15
C MET A 748 16.30 4.05 24.64
N ALA A 749 15.84 5.27 24.97
CA ALA A 749 15.58 5.66 26.35
C ALA A 749 14.41 4.87 26.97
N GLU A 750 13.33 4.62 26.22
CA GLU A 750 12.21 3.77 26.67
C GLU A 750 12.66 2.32 26.91
N LEU A 751 13.41 1.72 25.97
CA LEU A 751 13.95 0.37 26.12
C LEU A 751 14.86 0.24 27.35
N LYS A 752 15.73 1.23 27.59
CA LYS A 752 16.57 1.31 28.80
C LYS A 752 15.74 1.42 30.08
N LYS A 753 14.59 2.11 30.05
CA LYS A 753 13.65 2.15 31.20
C LYS A 753 13.01 0.79 31.46
N VAL A 754 12.68 0.02 30.42
CA VAL A 754 12.14 -1.34 30.57
C VAL A 754 13.17 -2.24 31.26
N LEU A 755 14.43 -2.21 30.81
CA LEU A 755 15.53 -2.95 31.44
C LEU A 755 15.77 -2.54 32.90
N ALA A 756 15.76 -1.24 33.18
CA ALA A 756 16.06 -0.73 34.52
C ALA A 756 14.93 -0.96 35.54
N ASN A 757 13.67 -0.97 35.10
CA ASN A 757 12.51 -0.96 36.00
C ASN A 757 11.63 -2.21 35.87
N ASP A 758 11.21 -2.54 34.65
CA ASP A 758 10.16 -3.55 34.43
C ASP A 758 10.72 -4.97 34.51
N VAL A 759 11.90 -5.21 33.94
CA VAL A 759 12.57 -6.53 34.00
C VAL A 759 12.82 -6.95 35.47
N PRO A 760 13.47 -6.13 36.33
CA PRO A 760 13.64 -6.48 37.75
C PRO A 760 12.31 -6.67 38.51
N ALA A 761 11.28 -5.88 38.18
CA ALA A 761 9.97 -6.00 38.80
C ALA A 761 9.31 -7.35 38.47
N VAL A 762 9.33 -7.75 37.20
CA VAL A 762 8.79 -9.04 36.74
C VAL A 762 9.61 -10.21 37.31
N GLU A 763 10.95 -10.10 37.30
CA GLU A 763 11.84 -11.12 37.86
C GLU A 763 11.53 -11.38 39.35
N LYS A 764 11.31 -10.31 40.12
CA LYS A 764 10.94 -10.38 41.54
C LYS A 764 9.58 -11.09 41.75
N LEU A 765 8.61 -10.88 40.86
CA LEU A 765 7.33 -11.58 40.92
C LEU A 765 7.49 -13.08 40.63
N ILE A 766 8.29 -13.44 39.61
CA ILE A 766 8.57 -14.84 39.25
C ILE A 766 9.28 -15.56 40.39
N LYS A 767 10.34 -14.97 40.96
CA LYS A 767 11.10 -15.55 42.09
C LYS A 767 10.24 -15.80 43.33
N LYS A 768 9.19 -14.98 43.53
CA LYS A 768 8.21 -15.14 44.61
C LYS A 768 7.08 -16.12 44.29
N GLY A 769 7.08 -16.74 43.11
CA GLY A 769 6.02 -17.66 42.69
C GLY A 769 4.67 -16.97 42.45
N LYS A 770 4.64 -15.66 42.21
CA LYS A 770 3.39 -14.92 41.98
C LYS A 770 2.90 -15.09 40.52
N PRO A 771 1.58 -15.02 40.28
CA PRO A 771 1.06 -14.87 38.91
C PRO A 771 1.49 -13.53 38.32
N LEU A 772 1.74 -13.49 37.01
CA LEU A 772 2.08 -12.27 36.28
C LEU A 772 0.80 -11.70 35.67
N PHE A 773 0.50 -10.44 35.98
CA PHE A 773 -0.65 -9.68 35.46
C PHE A 773 -1.95 -10.51 35.39
N PRO A 774 -2.40 -11.12 36.51
CA PRO A 774 -3.60 -11.97 36.50
C PRO A 774 -4.88 -11.21 36.10
N GLU A 775 -4.91 -9.89 36.27
CA GLU A 775 -5.94 -8.97 35.74
C GLU A 775 -5.95 -8.88 34.21
N TYR A 776 -4.80 -9.04 33.57
CA TYR A 776 -4.67 -9.09 32.12
C TYR A 776 -5.04 -10.46 31.57
N THR A 777 -4.58 -11.53 32.22
CA THR A 777 -4.81 -12.92 31.78
C THR A 777 -6.19 -13.47 32.14
N GLY A 778 -6.98 -12.74 32.92
CA GLY A 778 -8.29 -13.18 33.39
C GLY A 778 -8.23 -14.12 34.60
N ARG A 779 -7.04 -14.47 35.10
CA ARG A 779 -6.90 -15.27 36.34
C ARG A 779 -7.42 -14.54 37.59
N ARG A 780 -7.45 -13.20 37.54
CA ARG A 780 -8.12 -12.34 38.52
C ARG A 780 -8.87 -11.24 37.77
N PRO A 781 -10.07 -11.52 37.26
CA PRO A 781 -10.86 -10.56 36.49
C PRO A 781 -11.05 -9.24 37.25
N GLU A 782 -10.86 -8.11 36.57
CA GLU A 782 -11.16 -6.77 37.06
C GLU A 782 -12.22 -6.09 36.18
N GLY A 783 -13.03 -5.22 36.78
CA GLY A 783 -14.17 -4.59 36.11
C GLY A 783 -15.43 -5.46 36.11
N ALA A 784 -16.22 -5.40 35.04
CA ALA A 784 -17.43 -6.20 34.94
C ALA A 784 -17.10 -7.67 34.67
N VAL A 785 -17.76 -8.55 35.41
CA VAL A 785 -17.56 -10.00 35.34
C VAL A 785 -18.92 -10.67 35.26
N ALA A 786 -19.09 -11.55 34.28
CA ALA A 786 -20.23 -12.43 34.12
C ALA A 786 -19.76 -13.89 34.18
N ASN A 787 -20.60 -14.76 34.71
CA ASN A 787 -20.32 -16.20 34.73
C ASN A 787 -21.10 -16.90 33.62
N CYS A 788 -20.44 -17.87 32.99
CA CYS A 788 -21.02 -18.74 32.01
C CYS A 788 -21.18 -20.13 32.61
N ILE A 789 -22.42 -20.60 32.70
CA ILE A 789 -22.73 -21.91 33.27
C ILE A 789 -22.54 -23.01 32.23
N LYS A 790 -22.10 -24.19 32.67
CA LYS A 790 -22.07 -25.39 31.83
C LYS A 790 -23.45 -26.05 31.79
N THR A 791 -23.93 -26.38 30.61
CA THR A 791 -25.21 -27.09 30.38
C THR A 791 -24.98 -28.39 29.62
N ALA A 792 -26.04 -29.21 29.52
CA ALA A 792 -26.06 -30.29 28.54
C ALA A 792 -26.05 -29.73 27.11
N ASP A 793 -25.67 -30.57 26.15
CA ASP A 793 -25.69 -30.22 24.73
C ASP A 793 -27.09 -29.80 24.27
N VAL A 794 -27.17 -28.61 23.67
CA VAL A 794 -28.42 -28.04 23.21
C VAL A 794 -28.77 -28.63 21.84
N ASN A 795 -29.96 -29.24 21.74
CA ASN A 795 -30.51 -29.65 20.45
C ASN A 795 -31.15 -28.44 19.73
N LEU A 796 -30.47 -27.92 18.70
CA LEU A 796 -30.91 -26.75 17.95
C LEU A 796 -32.15 -26.99 17.08
N ASP A 797 -32.42 -28.25 16.73
CA ASP A 797 -33.57 -28.67 15.91
C ASP A 797 -34.78 -29.06 16.79
N GLY A 798 -34.62 -29.01 18.11
CA GLY A 798 -35.66 -29.29 19.10
C GLY A 798 -36.09 -28.05 19.90
N ASN A 799 -36.93 -28.27 20.90
CA ASN A 799 -37.34 -27.22 21.84
C ASN A 799 -36.17 -26.86 22.77
N ILE A 800 -35.55 -25.71 22.52
CA ILE A 800 -34.53 -25.15 23.41
C ILE A 800 -35.19 -24.76 24.73
N GLN A 801 -34.72 -25.34 25.83
CA GLN A 801 -35.20 -25.05 27.18
C GLN A 801 -34.32 -23.98 27.82
N LEU A 802 -34.92 -23.13 28.67
CA LEU A 802 -34.19 -22.16 29.49
C LEU A 802 -33.31 -22.92 30.51
N PRO A 803 -31.97 -22.77 30.50
CA PRO A 803 -31.11 -23.45 31.45
C PRO A 803 -31.36 -22.99 32.89
N SER A 804 -31.43 -23.95 33.81
CA SER A 804 -31.49 -23.65 35.25
C SER A 804 -30.16 -23.05 35.73
N GLY A 805 -30.23 -21.99 36.53
CA GLY A 805 -29.05 -21.38 37.16
C GLY A 805 -28.33 -20.33 36.31
N LEU A 806 -28.94 -19.84 35.22
CA LEU A 806 -28.44 -18.68 34.48
C LEU A 806 -28.23 -17.49 35.43
N GLN A 807 -27.07 -16.83 35.30
CA GLN A 807 -26.74 -15.64 36.06
C GLN A 807 -26.95 -14.39 35.21
N TRP A 808 -28.08 -13.73 35.42
CA TRP A 808 -28.49 -12.56 34.65
C TRP A 808 -27.66 -11.31 35.01
N GLN A 809 -27.37 -10.51 33.99
CA GLN A 809 -26.62 -9.27 34.01
C GLN A 809 -27.43 -8.18 33.31
N GLU A 810 -27.55 -7.01 33.90
CA GLU A 810 -28.28 -5.89 33.30
C GLU A 810 -27.47 -5.22 32.18
N LEU A 811 -28.14 -4.83 31.09
CA LEU A 811 -27.58 -3.93 30.09
C LEU A 811 -27.73 -2.50 30.61
N ASN A 812 -26.66 -2.02 31.26
CA ASN A 812 -26.68 -0.79 32.05
C ASN A 812 -26.37 0.49 31.25
N GLU A 813 -26.15 0.37 29.94
CA GLU A 813 -25.71 1.49 29.10
C GLU A 813 -26.72 1.76 27.98
N GLY A 814 -26.83 3.02 27.53
CA GLY A 814 -27.75 3.43 26.46
C GLY A 814 -29.16 3.84 26.93
N LYS A 815 -30.07 4.07 25.98
CA LYS A 815 -31.40 4.69 26.23
C LYS A 815 -32.43 3.76 26.92
N GLY A 816 -32.20 2.45 26.89
CA GLY A 816 -33.06 1.42 27.52
C GLY A 816 -32.46 0.79 28.79
N ASN A 817 -31.59 1.53 29.49
CA ASN A 817 -30.83 1.06 30.65
C ASN A 817 -31.71 0.32 31.69
N GLY A 818 -31.29 -0.88 32.09
CA GLY A 818 -31.90 -1.66 33.17
C GLY A 818 -33.22 -2.35 32.84
N GLN A 819 -33.69 -2.26 31.59
CA GLN A 819 -34.88 -2.99 31.10
C GLN A 819 -34.52 -4.32 30.45
N VAL A 820 -33.34 -4.39 29.83
CA VAL A 820 -32.83 -5.58 29.15
C VAL A 820 -31.73 -6.21 29.97
N GLN A 821 -31.77 -7.53 30.11
CA GLN A 821 -30.74 -8.32 30.78
C GLN A 821 -30.23 -9.43 29.85
N TRP A 822 -29.02 -9.89 30.13
CA TRP A 822 -28.41 -11.00 29.42
C TRP A 822 -27.80 -12.01 30.38
N ALA A 823 -27.65 -13.25 29.93
CA ALA A 823 -26.93 -14.31 30.64
C ALA A 823 -26.20 -15.18 29.62
N SER A 824 -25.33 -16.08 30.11
CA SER A 824 -24.61 -17.00 29.24
C SER A 824 -24.58 -18.42 29.75
N ALA A 825 -24.53 -19.34 28.81
CA ALA A 825 -24.34 -20.77 29.04
C ALA A 825 -23.42 -21.35 27.96
N ARG A 826 -22.79 -22.48 28.25
CA ARG A 826 -21.99 -23.24 27.26
C ARG A 826 -22.31 -24.72 27.32
N ASP A 827 -22.25 -25.36 26.16
CA ASP A 827 -22.24 -26.82 26.05
C ASP A 827 -20.88 -27.33 25.53
N SER A 828 -20.81 -28.57 25.02
CA SER A 828 -19.55 -29.12 24.49
C SER A 828 -19.12 -28.51 23.15
N LYS A 829 -19.93 -27.65 22.52
CA LYS A 829 -19.72 -27.16 21.15
C LYS A 829 -19.78 -25.64 21.00
N ALA A 830 -20.56 -24.95 21.83
CA ALA A 830 -20.83 -23.53 21.66
C ALA A 830 -21.06 -22.76 22.96
N LEU A 831 -20.84 -21.45 22.86
CA LEU A 831 -21.30 -20.43 23.77
C LEU A 831 -22.70 -19.95 23.36
N TYR A 832 -23.60 -19.82 24.32
CA TYR A 832 -24.95 -19.31 24.16
C TYR A 832 -25.12 -18.01 24.93
N ILE A 833 -25.58 -16.96 24.25
CA ILE A 833 -25.93 -15.67 24.84
C ILE A 833 -27.44 -15.54 24.86
N TRP A 834 -27.98 -15.42 26.07
CA TRP A 834 -29.40 -15.28 26.33
C TRP A 834 -29.69 -13.82 26.60
N VAL A 835 -30.66 -13.23 25.93
CA VAL A 835 -31.09 -11.84 26.15
C VAL A 835 -32.60 -11.80 26.38
N THR A 836 -33.08 -10.98 27.30
CA THR A 836 -34.52 -10.75 27.51
C THR A 836 -34.81 -9.31 27.90
N ASP A 837 -35.94 -8.78 27.45
CA ASP A 837 -36.51 -7.51 27.91
C ASP A 837 -37.53 -7.80 29.01
N LYS A 838 -37.30 -7.28 30.22
CA LYS A 838 -38.15 -7.51 31.41
C LYS A 838 -39.47 -6.75 31.37
N THR A 839 -39.60 -5.77 30.49
CA THR A 839 -40.71 -4.81 30.47
C THR A 839 -41.69 -5.09 29.35
N GLU A 840 -41.20 -5.46 28.17
CA GLU A 840 -42.04 -5.67 26.99
C GLU A 840 -41.50 -6.82 26.14
N ALA A 841 -42.38 -7.78 25.82
CA ALA A 841 -42.08 -8.79 24.81
C ALA A 841 -41.93 -8.15 23.42
N ASP A 842 -41.10 -8.75 22.55
CA ASP A 842 -40.98 -8.40 21.11
C ASP A 842 -40.33 -7.06 20.72
N LYS A 843 -39.64 -6.37 21.64
CA LYS A 843 -38.91 -5.13 21.31
C LYS A 843 -37.48 -5.30 20.81
N ILE A 844 -36.83 -6.44 21.04
CA ILE A 844 -35.45 -6.68 20.59
C ILE A 844 -35.46 -7.01 19.09
N SER A 845 -34.74 -6.21 18.30
CA SER A 845 -34.58 -6.45 16.86
C SER A 845 -33.29 -7.17 16.51
N ASP A 846 -32.21 -6.88 17.26
CA ASP A 846 -30.88 -7.38 16.98
C ASP A 846 -30.11 -7.56 18.28
N VAL A 847 -29.26 -8.58 18.33
CA VAL A 847 -28.29 -8.82 19.40
C VAL A 847 -26.91 -8.80 18.77
N ARG A 848 -26.00 -8.00 19.30
CA ARG A 848 -24.58 -8.01 18.92
C ARG A 848 -23.74 -8.49 20.08
N VAL A 849 -22.79 -9.36 19.81
CA VAL A 849 -21.84 -9.88 20.80
C VAL A 849 -20.45 -9.61 20.29
N LYS A 850 -19.66 -8.84 21.03
CA LYS A 850 -18.22 -8.69 20.78
C LYS A 850 -17.49 -9.72 21.62
N VAL A 851 -16.58 -10.48 21.02
CA VAL A 851 -15.79 -11.51 21.72
C VAL A 851 -14.32 -11.34 21.40
N GLU A 852 -13.50 -11.20 22.44
CA GLU A 852 -12.04 -11.27 22.33
C GLU A 852 -11.57 -12.51 23.11
N PRO A 853 -11.26 -13.61 22.40
CA PRO A 853 -10.87 -14.88 23.04
C PRO A 853 -9.53 -14.80 23.76
N LYS A 854 -8.59 -14.05 23.19
CA LYS A 854 -7.26 -13.79 23.75
C LYS A 854 -6.99 -12.30 23.64
N ARG A 855 -6.82 -11.67 24.81
CA ARG A 855 -6.37 -10.28 24.93
C ARG A 855 -5.03 -10.16 24.20
N LEU A 856 -5.05 -9.49 23.04
CA LEU A 856 -3.95 -9.21 22.09
C LEU A 856 -4.54 -8.95 20.69
N TYR A 857 -5.61 -9.68 20.35
CA TYR A 857 -6.24 -9.70 19.03
C TYR A 857 -7.47 -8.80 18.98
N PRO A 858 -7.84 -8.25 17.80
CA PRO A 858 -9.10 -7.52 17.67
C PRO A 858 -10.30 -8.40 18.05
N ALA A 859 -11.36 -7.77 18.56
CA ALA A 859 -12.58 -8.48 18.91
C ALA A 859 -13.31 -8.98 17.65
N ALA A 860 -13.85 -10.20 17.71
CA ALA A 860 -14.80 -10.71 16.75
C ALA A 860 -16.20 -10.17 17.05
N HIS A 861 -16.92 -9.71 16.03
CA HIS A 861 -18.26 -9.14 16.13
C HIS A 861 -19.28 -10.12 15.57
N PHE A 862 -20.19 -10.57 16.41
CA PHE A 862 -21.30 -11.44 16.02
C PHE A 862 -22.58 -10.62 16.03
N ALA A 863 -23.21 -10.46 14.88
CA ALA A 863 -24.49 -9.78 14.73
C ALA A 863 -25.61 -10.79 14.48
N PHE A 864 -26.57 -10.82 15.40
CA PHE A 864 -27.72 -11.71 15.37
C PHE A 864 -28.98 -10.92 15.09
N SER A 865 -29.73 -11.34 14.07
CA SER A 865 -31.05 -10.80 13.75
C SER A 865 -32.12 -11.88 13.89
N LYS A 866 -33.40 -11.55 13.64
CA LYS A 866 -34.48 -12.53 13.73
C LYS A 866 -34.22 -13.73 12.81
N LEU A 867 -34.38 -14.94 13.36
CA LEU A 867 -34.22 -16.20 12.62
C LEU A 867 -35.13 -16.25 11.39
N ASN A 868 -34.56 -16.66 10.27
CA ASN A 868 -35.24 -16.98 9.02
C ASN A 868 -34.43 -18.06 8.27
N GLN A 869 -34.90 -18.49 7.10
CA GLN A 869 -34.26 -19.57 6.35
C GLN A 869 -32.80 -19.27 5.96
N SER A 870 -32.44 -18.00 5.76
CA SER A 870 -31.09 -17.61 5.31
C SER A 870 -30.05 -17.50 6.44
N ASN A 871 -30.46 -17.44 7.70
CA ASN A 871 -29.57 -17.24 8.86
C ASN A 871 -29.75 -18.30 9.96
N ALA A 872 -30.40 -19.43 9.66
CA ALA A 872 -30.73 -20.46 10.65
C ALA A 872 -29.52 -21.25 11.20
N GLY A 873 -28.41 -21.25 10.48
CA GLY A 873 -27.18 -21.97 10.82
C GLY A 873 -26.27 -21.26 11.81
N ASP A 874 -25.02 -21.71 11.86
CA ASP A 874 -23.97 -21.10 12.66
C ASP A 874 -23.55 -19.74 12.09
N PRO A 875 -22.98 -18.84 12.92
CA PRO A 875 -22.50 -17.55 12.47
C PRO A 875 -21.58 -17.65 11.25
N VAL A 876 -22.03 -17.07 10.14
CA VAL A 876 -21.28 -17.02 8.88
C VAL A 876 -20.49 -15.73 8.86
N ARG A 877 -19.21 -15.79 8.49
CA ARG A 877 -18.40 -14.58 8.31
C ARG A 877 -18.98 -13.74 7.18
N ASN A 878 -19.07 -12.44 7.40
CA ASN A 878 -19.37 -11.48 6.34
C ASN A 878 -18.16 -11.38 5.40
N LEU A 879 -18.37 -11.78 4.14
CA LEU A 879 -17.32 -11.79 3.11
C LEU A 879 -16.59 -10.44 3.05
N GLY A 880 -15.25 -10.48 3.12
CA GLY A 880 -14.40 -9.28 3.12
C GLY A 880 -14.33 -8.53 4.46
N TYR A 881 -14.81 -9.10 5.56
CA TYR A 881 -14.62 -8.58 6.92
C TYR A 881 -14.17 -9.72 7.85
N SER A 882 -12.85 -9.84 8.05
CA SER A 882 -12.20 -11.00 8.71
C SER A 882 -12.75 -11.35 10.09
N LEU A 883 -13.36 -10.40 10.80
CA LEU A 883 -13.84 -10.56 12.18
C LEU A 883 -15.30 -10.14 12.39
N VAL A 884 -16.12 -10.12 11.34
CA VAL A 884 -17.56 -9.84 11.46
C VAL A 884 -18.36 -11.05 11.00
N TYR A 885 -19.29 -11.51 11.82
CA TYR A 885 -20.10 -12.71 11.63
C TYR A 885 -21.58 -12.37 11.77
N THR A 886 -22.43 -13.05 11.01
CA THR A 886 -23.89 -12.90 11.07
C THR A 886 -24.61 -14.23 11.24
N ALA A 887 -25.67 -14.25 12.03
CA ALA A 887 -26.54 -15.41 12.23
C ALA A 887 -27.94 -14.97 12.71
N GLY A 888 -28.88 -15.91 12.85
CA GLY A 888 -30.16 -15.66 13.50
C GLY A 888 -30.12 -15.99 14.99
N TYR A 889 -30.75 -15.17 15.83
CA TYR A 889 -31.09 -15.56 17.20
C TYR A 889 -32.36 -16.41 17.21
N ARG A 890 -32.48 -17.34 18.16
CA ARG A 890 -33.69 -18.16 18.37
C ARG A 890 -34.57 -17.54 19.46
N GLU A 891 -35.88 -17.63 19.30
CA GLU A 891 -36.86 -17.14 20.27
C GLU A 891 -37.33 -18.31 21.16
N VAL A 892 -37.20 -18.18 22.47
CA VAL A 892 -37.63 -19.18 23.46
C VAL A 892 -38.59 -18.52 24.43
N GLU A 893 -39.75 -19.12 24.67
CA GLU A 893 -40.69 -18.67 25.68
C GLU A 893 -40.64 -19.59 26.90
N ALA A 894 -40.44 -19.01 28.08
CA ALA A 894 -40.47 -19.72 29.34
C ALA A 894 -41.01 -18.79 30.43
N GLU A 895 -41.87 -19.31 31.30
CA GLU A 895 -42.44 -18.57 32.44
C GLU A 895 -43.16 -17.26 32.05
N GLY A 896 -43.75 -17.20 30.85
CA GLY A 896 -44.44 -16.00 30.34
C GLY A 896 -43.50 -14.90 29.84
N GLN A 897 -42.19 -15.16 29.77
CA GLN A 897 -41.15 -14.27 29.30
C GLN A 897 -40.52 -14.79 28.00
N LYS A 898 -40.13 -13.86 27.12
CA LYS A 898 -39.50 -14.17 25.84
C LYS A 898 -38.00 -13.93 25.88
N TYR A 899 -37.23 -14.92 25.44
CA TYR A 899 -35.77 -14.94 25.43
C TYR A 899 -35.23 -15.06 24.01
N TYR A 900 -34.15 -14.34 23.73
CA TYR A 900 -33.44 -14.34 22.46
C TYR A 900 -32.08 -15.02 22.65
N VAL A 901 -31.90 -16.17 22.00
CA VAL A 901 -30.75 -17.05 22.20
C VAL A 901 -29.83 -17.01 20.98
N SER A 902 -28.63 -16.49 21.18
CA SER A 902 -27.60 -16.40 20.15
C SER A 902 -26.54 -17.48 20.38
N ARG A 903 -26.20 -18.23 19.33
CA ARG A 903 -25.21 -19.33 19.39
C ARG A 903 -23.90 -18.91 18.73
N ILE A 904 -22.79 -19.10 19.43
CA ILE A 904 -21.43 -18.87 18.94
C ILE A 904 -20.60 -20.15 19.10
N PRO A 905 -20.28 -20.88 18.02
CA PRO A 905 -19.45 -22.08 18.09
C PRO A 905 -18.04 -21.78 18.62
N PHE A 906 -17.50 -22.66 19.47
CA PHE A 906 -16.12 -22.53 19.95
C PHE A 906 -15.08 -22.67 18.82
N SER A 907 -15.39 -23.46 17.79
CA SER A 907 -14.58 -23.58 16.58
C SER A 907 -14.42 -22.23 15.86
N THR A 908 -15.48 -21.42 15.80
CA THR A 908 -15.44 -20.06 15.21
C THR A 908 -14.54 -19.12 16.00
N LEU A 909 -14.49 -19.29 17.32
CA LEU A 909 -13.61 -18.51 18.21
C LEU A 909 -12.18 -19.07 18.28
N LYS A 910 -11.88 -20.19 17.59
CA LYS A 910 -10.62 -20.94 17.70
C LYS A 910 -10.27 -21.29 19.15
N LEU A 911 -11.30 -21.71 19.89
CA LEU A 911 -11.25 -22.04 21.30
C LEU A 911 -11.53 -23.53 21.50
N ASP A 912 -10.80 -24.16 22.41
CA ASP A 912 -11.14 -25.51 22.89
C ASP A 912 -12.35 -25.41 23.84
N PRO A 913 -13.46 -26.13 23.61
CA PRO A 913 -14.59 -26.15 24.54
C PRO A 913 -14.23 -26.60 25.96
N ALA A 914 -13.16 -27.40 26.12
CA ALA A 914 -12.68 -27.89 27.41
C ALA A 914 -11.86 -26.85 28.19
N GLN A 915 -11.47 -25.74 27.54
CA GLN A 915 -10.69 -24.70 28.21
C GLN A 915 -11.52 -24.04 29.33
N SER A 916 -10.81 -23.50 30.32
CA SER A 916 -11.40 -22.82 31.48
C SER A 916 -10.97 -21.35 31.58
N GLU A 917 -10.08 -20.91 30.70
CA GLU A 917 -9.59 -19.54 30.64
C GLU A 917 -10.75 -18.57 30.35
N PRO A 918 -10.91 -17.51 31.17
CA PRO A 918 -11.91 -16.48 30.90
C PRO A 918 -11.64 -15.76 29.58
N ILE A 919 -12.72 -15.33 28.93
CA ILE A 919 -12.66 -14.54 27.69
C ILE A 919 -13.23 -13.15 27.93
N ARG A 920 -13.02 -12.24 26.97
CA ARG A 920 -13.52 -10.87 27.03
C ARG A 920 -14.77 -10.75 26.16
N VAL A 921 -15.84 -10.13 26.67
CA VAL A 921 -17.14 -10.03 25.98
C VAL A 921 -17.83 -8.68 26.21
N ASP A 922 -18.62 -8.25 25.24
CA ASP A 922 -19.70 -7.28 25.43
C ASP A 922 -20.95 -7.75 24.69
N VAL A 923 -22.12 -7.50 25.29
CA VAL A 923 -23.43 -7.86 24.76
C VAL A 923 -24.24 -6.59 24.57
N ILE A 924 -24.74 -6.41 23.36
CA ILE A 924 -25.45 -5.22 22.92
C ILE A 924 -26.80 -5.68 22.35
N ALA A 925 -27.90 -5.12 22.83
CA ALA A 925 -29.23 -5.37 22.29
C ALA A 925 -29.79 -4.10 21.66
N GLN A 926 -30.31 -4.22 20.45
CA GLN A 926 -31.02 -3.15 19.76
C GLN A 926 -32.52 -3.28 20.04
N LYS A 927 -33.11 -2.23 20.62
CA LYS A 927 -34.57 -2.12 20.78
C LYS A 927 -35.18 -1.32 19.63
N ARG A 928 -36.30 -1.80 19.09
CA ARG A 928 -37.07 -1.09 18.05
C ARG A 928 -37.57 0.23 18.60
N GLY A 929 -37.25 1.34 17.92
CA GLY A 929 -37.68 2.69 18.29
C GLY A 929 -36.96 3.33 19.48
N GLU A 930 -36.18 2.58 20.27
CA GLU A 930 -35.53 3.07 21.50
C GLU A 930 -33.99 3.17 21.40
N GLY A 931 -33.36 2.45 20.46
CA GLY A 931 -31.91 2.47 20.27
C GLY A 931 -31.20 1.24 20.86
N ALA A 932 -29.87 1.28 20.91
CA ALA A 932 -29.06 0.22 21.49
C ALA A 932 -28.93 0.38 23.01
N CYS A 933 -28.89 -0.75 23.71
CA CYS A 933 -28.45 -0.88 25.10
C CYS A 933 -27.32 -1.91 25.16
N SER A 934 -26.34 -1.72 26.04
CA SER A 934 -25.16 -2.58 26.13
C SER A 934 -24.78 -2.89 27.57
N TRP A 935 -24.04 -3.98 27.76
CA TRP A 935 -23.53 -4.39 29.07
C TRP A 935 -22.35 -3.51 29.48
N ARG A 936 -21.58 -3.07 28.50
CA ARG A 936 -20.40 -2.24 28.68
C ARG A 936 -20.57 -0.87 28.02
N PRO A 937 -19.90 0.18 28.56
CA PRO A 937 -19.90 1.49 27.92
C PRO A 937 -19.21 1.39 26.56
N ASN A 938 -19.58 2.28 25.65
CA ASN A 938 -19.01 2.33 24.30
C ASN A 938 -18.17 3.61 24.17
N ASN A 939 -16.86 3.47 24.33
CA ASN A 939 -15.88 4.55 24.29
C ASN A 939 -14.97 4.37 23.07
N PRO A 940 -15.47 4.65 21.85
CA PRO A 940 -14.76 4.32 20.62
C PRO A 940 -13.39 5.04 20.54
N THR A 941 -12.38 4.31 20.08
CA THR A 941 -11.07 4.90 19.76
C THR A 941 -11.12 5.64 18.41
N THR A 942 -10.03 6.30 18.03
CA THR A 942 -9.94 6.86 16.68
C THR A 942 -9.97 5.74 15.64
N SER A 943 -10.82 5.87 14.63
CA SER A 943 -10.98 4.85 13.59
C SER A 943 -9.69 4.62 12.80
N ARG A 944 -9.28 3.36 12.64
CA ARG A 944 -8.05 2.92 11.97
C ARG A 944 -8.38 2.02 10.78
N LEU A 945 -9.02 2.58 9.75
CA LEU A 945 -9.37 1.90 8.50
C LEU A 945 -10.05 0.52 8.72
N VAL A 946 -9.34 -0.60 8.52
CA VAL A 946 -9.94 -1.95 8.60
C VAL A 946 -10.16 -2.43 10.03
N LEU A 947 -9.43 -1.86 11.00
CA LEU A 947 -9.56 -2.19 12.42
C LEU A 947 -10.71 -1.44 13.11
N GLY A 948 -11.36 -0.50 12.41
CA GLY A 948 -12.47 0.28 12.96
C GLY A 948 -12.04 1.13 14.17
N ASN A 949 -12.98 1.34 15.09
CA ASN A 949 -12.84 2.20 16.26
C ASN A 949 -13.05 1.45 17.59
N ASP A 950 -12.88 0.12 17.60
CA ASP A 950 -13.05 -0.64 18.83
C ASP A 950 -12.05 -0.19 19.90
N ASN A 951 -12.53 -0.21 21.15
CA ASN A 951 -11.73 0.00 22.33
C ASN A 951 -11.67 -1.30 23.14
N PRO A 952 -10.49 -1.93 23.28
CA PRO A 952 -10.37 -3.17 24.04
C PRO A 952 -10.65 -3.02 25.54
N ALA A 953 -10.57 -1.80 26.06
CA ALA A 953 -10.90 -1.51 27.46
C ALA A 953 -12.39 -1.64 27.76
N ASP A 954 -13.27 -1.54 26.76
CA ASP A 954 -14.72 -1.55 26.97
C ASP A 954 -15.24 -2.93 27.40
N LEU A 955 -14.64 -4.02 26.90
CA LEU A 955 -15.11 -5.39 27.16
C LEU A 955 -15.13 -5.75 28.67
N GLY A 956 -16.04 -6.63 29.08
CA GLY A 956 -16.04 -7.28 30.40
C GLY A 956 -15.47 -8.70 30.34
N TRP A 957 -15.37 -9.37 31.49
CA TRP A 957 -14.89 -10.75 31.59
C TRP A 957 -16.04 -11.75 31.62
N LEU A 958 -15.91 -12.83 30.86
CA LEU A 958 -16.77 -14.00 30.91
C LEU A 958 -15.98 -15.18 31.48
N VAL A 959 -16.35 -15.63 32.67
CA VAL A 959 -15.70 -16.73 33.37
C VAL A 959 -16.45 -18.03 33.10
N PHE A 960 -15.74 -19.06 32.65
CA PHE A 960 -16.31 -20.37 32.41
C PHE A 960 -16.31 -21.20 33.70
N ASN A 961 -17.51 -21.45 34.24
CA ASN A 961 -17.71 -22.31 35.41
C ASN A 961 -17.95 -23.78 35.02
#